data_AF-A0A535PZ08-F1
#
_entry.id   AF-A0A535PZ08-F1
#
_cell.length_a   1.000
_cell.length_b   1.000
_cell.length_c   1.000
_cell.angle_alpha   90.00
_cell.angle_beta   90.00
_cell.angle_gamma   90.00
#
_symmetry.space_group_name_H-M   'P 1'
#
loop_
_entity.id
_entity.type
_entity.pdbx_description
1 polymer ?
#
loop_
_entity_poly.entity_id
_entity_poly.type
_entity_poly.pdbx_seq_one_letter_code
_entity_poly.pdbx_strand_id
1 'polypeptide(L)'
;MTLAWVSLWALALLLWPGWVMWRWIGPRGLPPPLQVAPAFGLSMAVISALGWLGFVLGIGFSGVKALVMVVLALSAFGTALTLRPHHEAEKAADEATQPRWALWAALAIALAATISAVYSGPWMSFTADSFYHLAAIRSILAHGTALAQEVFFSTPVSAPDPTSGSWQLALALVAGFSGQDPIAVWRVATVLTAPLAVLAFFTLAWAITRNGLAAVIGTALYVFLSLSFDFRAAAYPNHFGLLLAWLALAFAVRYAGKGERRELAVAAPIAFAASAVHPALSPFLLTALACGLGAALLVRAPMWRRFAVAAAVVGTAALPLLVVNVLTLSASAPYASMAQVAFPLRVVHHPWTWVWPSFWYYNVGTIFGTAFGIVLVRRWLAKELGAGLVLGALAVIPAAAISPFFASTYVGQYTLARVGDVIEPLAWLSWGWGLALVIGSARGKLRVPAIAILIGCLLAMVPATVSGPLARVVPGSSLRSFATSRSTDLTVAWRDRLAALAPLPPSTVILTHPDTAYELAGLTGREVVAVPLTHTPAQVEVKDGPRRRTDTLDALYGRLDSANLAGVLEHYRVTHVLVDLEGENAAALLQLASAQILVRVASGDGWLLYRYDPSGLDAFLHLTTQPGTGPHQVVAGRAVFGRLEWRGAPDPARLEADQVGGTRTFSRTIQLAVSPPSETWALPIPLDATVGQYTLRLVLADGTSVAMGAFAVGRLYQAEDMGGVIAGGSRGWTVEGGSAYEGGLAASAVNVGSTAQQPIPALPPGSYCVAARVYDDGSTKTNAVDVSLGDAHTQMAWSGPAAGLRWVRDAVTPGHQAGSIAITLVQRGQPGVVVDALEIYPLVEGECKSDAGAFTNT
;
A
#
# COMPACT_ATOMS: atom_id res chain seq x y z
N MET A 1 29.07 14.53 4.59
CA MET A 1 29.12 13.91 5.93
C MET A 1 27.90 13.03 6.21
N THR A 2 26.69 13.47 5.82
CA THR A 2 25.41 12.77 6.03
C THR A 2 25.39 11.32 5.50
N LEU A 3 25.69 11.09 4.22
CA LEU A 3 25.64 9.73 3.62
C LEU A 3 26.62 8.74 4.26
N ALA A 4 27.85 9.17 4.55
CA ALA A 4 28.85 8.30 5.18
C ALA A 4 28.39 7.82 6.57
N TRP A 5 27.74 8.70 7.34
CA TRP A 5 27.20 8.37 8.65
C TRP A 5 26.00 7.41 8.58
N VAL A 6 25.10 7.61 7.62
CA VAL A 6 24.01 6.65 7.33
C VAL A 6 24.60 5.29 6.94
N SER A 7 25.58 5.24 6.05
CA SER A 7 26.21 4.00 5.61
C SER A 7 26.88 3.26 6.77
N LEU A 8 27.55 3.96 7.69
CA LEU A 8 28.14 3.36 8.88
C LEU A 8 27.08 2.65 9.74
N TRP A 9 25.99 3.33 10.06
CA TRP A 9 24.90 2.75 10.85
C TRP A 9 24.15 1.65 10.11
N ALA A 10 23.97 1.77 8.79
CA ALA A 10 23.41 0.71 7.97
C ALA A 10 24.28 -0.55 8.01
N LEU A 11 25.61 -0.44 7.91
CA LEU A 11 26.52 -1.59 8.05
C LEU A 11 26.51 -2.17 9.47
N ALA A 12 26.54 -1.30 10.49
CA ALA A 12 26.52 -1.72 11.89
C ALA A 12 25.23 -2.46 12.26
N LEU A 13 24.08 -2.02 11.77
CA LEU A 13 22.78 -2.60 12.12
C LEU A 13 22.39 -3.76 11.21
N LEU A 14 22.58 -3.59 9.90
CA LEU A 14 22.02 -4.50 8.90
C LEU A 14 22.98 -5.59 8.46
N LEU A 15 24.27 -5.55 8.84
CA LEU A 15 25.25 -6.58 8.45
C LEU A 15 25.99 -7.19 9.63
N TRP A 16 26.42 -6.38 10.59
CA TRP A 16 27.36 -6.83 11.62
C TRP A 16 26.81 -7.91 12.57
N PRO A 17 25.60 -7.81 13.15
CA PRO A 17 25.07 -8.85 14.04
C PRO A 17 24.96 -10.20 13.34
N GLY A 18 24.41 -10.20 12.13
CA GLY A 18 24.28 -11.41 11.34
C GLY A 18 25.61 -11.94 10.81
N TRP A 19 26.62 -11.09 10.60
CA TRP A 19 27.99 -11.54 10.30
C TRP A 19 28.60 -12.30 11.48
N VAL A 20 28.44 -11.79 12.70
CA VAL A 20 28.86 -12.49 13.91
C VAL A 20 28.10 -13.81 14.01
N MET A 21 26.77 -13.81 13.93
CA MET A 21 25.96 -15.05 13.95
C MET A 21 26.43 -16.05 12.90
N TRP A 22 26.67 -15.61 11.67
CA TRP A 22 27.16 -16.46 10.59
C TRP A 22 28.46 -17.18 10.96
N ARG A 23 29.38 -16.56 11.69
CA ARG A 23 30.62 -17.22 12.13
C ARG A 23 30.38 -18.38 13.09
N TRP A 24 29.32 -18.32 13.89
CA TRP A 24 28.96 -19.39 14.84
C TRP A 24 28.10 -20.49 14.20
N ILE A 25 27.02 -20.10 13.52
CA ILE A 25 25.98 -21.03 13.05
C ILE A 25 26.01 -21.27 11.54
N GLY A 26 26.74 -20.46 10.77
CA GLY A 26 26.76 -20.52 9.31
C GLY A 26 27.38 -21.81 8.77
N PRO A 27 26.88 -22.33 7.64
CA PRO A 27 27.48 -23.45 6.94
C PRO A 27 28.90 -23.12 6.49
N ARG A 28 29.79 -24.11 6.58
CA ARG A 28 31.18 -23.98 6.12
C ARG A 28 31.22 -24.12 4.59
N GLY A 29 32.19 -23.47 3.94
CA GLY A 29 32.40 -23.60 2.49
C GLY A 29 31.58 -22.67 1.59
N LEU A 30 30.99 -21.59 2.14
CA LEU A 30 30.52 -20.47 1.31
C LEU A 30 31.66 -19.45 1.17
N PRO A 31 32.07 -19.04 -0.05
CA PRO A 31 33.10 -18.03 -0.24
C PRO A 31 32.77 -16.73 0.52
N PRO A 32 33.76 -16.03 1.12
CA PRO A 32 33.52 -14.84 1.94
C PRO A 32 32.61 -13.77 1.29
N PRO A 33 32.75 -13.44 -0.01
CA PRO A 33 31.87 -12.45 -0.63
C PRO A 33 30.40 -12.87 -0.68
N LEU A 34 30.11 -14.18 -0.76
CA LEU A 34 28.73 -14.69 -0.74
C LEU A 34 28.16 -14.78 0.68
N GLN A 35 28.97 -14.62 1.73
CA GLN A 35 28.51 -14.61 3.13
C GLN A 35 27.82 -13.28 3.51
N VAL A 36 28.05 -12.22 2.72
CA VAL A 36 27.52 -10.87 3.01
C VAL A 36 25.98 -10.86 2.97
N ALA A 37 25.35 -11.44 1.95
CA ALA A 37 23.89 -11.44 1.84
C ALA A 37 23.19 -12.30 2.92
N PRO A 38 23.66 -13.51 3.27
CA PRO A 38 23.19 -14.25 4.44
C PRO A 38 23.40 -13.53 5.78
N ALA A 39 24.57 -12.91 5.99
CA ALA A 39 24.83 -12.12 7.18
C ALA A 39 23.85 -10.93 7.28
N PHE A 40 23.56 -10.30 6.16
CA PHE A 40 22.53 -9.28 6.10
C PHE A 40 21.15 -9.86 6.47
N GLY A 41 20.77 -11.00 5.90
CA GLY A 41 19.49 -11.66 6.19
C GLY A 41 19.33 -12.09 7.64
N LEU A 42 20.41 -12.53 8.30
CA LEU A 42 20.42 -12.86 9.73
C LEU A 42 20.26 -11.61 10.61
N SER A 43 20.88 -10.49 10.23
CA SER A 43 20.69 -9.21 10.95
C SER A 43 19.24 -8.75 10.85
N MET A 44 18.65 -8.87 9.66
CA MET A 44 17.22 -8.61 9.46
C MET A 44 16.34 -9.53 10.31
N ALA A 45 16.66 -10.83 10.41
CA ALA A 45 15.92 -11.75 11.27
C ALA A 45 15.91 -11.32 12.74
N VAL A 46 17.05 -10.81 13.25
CA VAL A 46 17.13 -10.27 14.61
C VAL A 46 16.28 -9.01 14.75
N ILE A 47 16.38 -8.06 13.81
CA ILE A 47 15.56 -6.83 13.84
C ILE A 47 14.07 -7.16 13.77
N SER A 48 13.66 -8.08 12.88
CA SER A 48 12.28 -8.55 12.78
C SER A 48 11.81 -9.16 14.09
N ALA A 49 12.62 -10.02 14.73
CA ALA A 49 12.25 -10.63 16.01
C ALA A 49 12.10 -9.59 17.12
N LEU A 50 13.02 -8.62 17.19
CA LEU A 50 12.94 -7.52 18.17
C LEU A 50 11.77 -6.59 17.93
N GLY A 51 11.44 -6.29 16.67
CA GLY A 51 10.27 -5.47 16.31
C GLY A 51 8.96 -6.13 16.72
N TRP A 52 8.79 -7.41 16.37
CA TRP A 52 7.60 -8.17 16.75
C TRP A 52 7.50 -8.40 18.26
N LEU A 53 8.61 -8.71 18.93
CA LEU A 53 8.66 -8.77 20.39
C LEU A 53 8.29 -7.40 20.99
N GLY A 54 8.80 -6.32 20.40
CA GLY A 54 8.55 -4.96 20.83
C GLY A 54 7.08 -4.56 20.74
N PHE A 55 6.43 -4.98 19.65
CA PHE A 55 5.00 -4.81 19.45
C PHE A 55 4.18 -5.64 20.45
N VAL A 56 4.47 -6.94 20.57
CA VAL A 56 3.74 -7.86 21.47
C VAL A 56 3.87 -7.45 22.94
N LEU A 57 5.03 -6.94 23.35
CA LEU A 57 5.28 -6.49 24.72
C LEU A 57 4.91 -5.01 24.96
N GLY A 58 4.53 -4.25 23.92
CA GLY A 58 4.20 -2.83 24.05
C GLY A 58 5.36 -1.91 24.45
N ILE A 59 6.62 -2.30 24.21
CA ILE A 59 7.81 -1.52 24.64
C ILE A 59 8.20 -0.38 23.66
N GLY A 60 7.49 -0.24 22.55
CA GLY A 60 7.68 0.83 21.57
C GLY A 60 9.05 0.85 20.86
N PHE A 61 9.27 1.87 20.03
CA PHE A 61 10.50 2.06 19.26
C PHE A 61 11.73 2.25 20.16
N SER A 62 11.59 3.03 21.24
CA SER A 62 12.69 3.27 22.19
C SER A 62 13.15 1.97 22.88
N GLY A 63 12.22 1.09 23.25
CA GLY A 63 12.54 -0.22 23.80
C GLY A 63 13.26 -1.11 22.78
N VAL A 64 12.77 -1.14 21.54
CA VAL A 64 13.45 -1.87 20.44
C VAL A 64 14.85 -1.32 20.20
N LYS A 65 15.02 0.01 20.19
CA LYS A 65 16.33 0.67 20.03
C LYS A 65 17.31 0.26 21.13
N ALA A 66 16.85 0.17 22.39
CA ALA A 66 17.67 -0.29 23.50
C ALA A 66 18.08 -1.76 23.35
N LEU A 67 17.16 -2.64 22.94
CA LEU A 67 17.47 -4.06 22.67
C LEU A 67 18.46 -4.21 21.51
N VAL A 68 18.35 -3.41 20.47
CA VAL A 68 19.31 -3.38 19.36
C VAL A 68 20.70 -2.95 19.83
N MET A 69 20.82 -1.98 20.74
CA MET A 69 22.11 -1.62 21.33
C MET A 69 22.74 -2.78 22.11
N VAL A 70 21.93 -3.55 22.84
CA VAL A 70 22.40 -4.77 23.51
C VAL A 70 22.91 -5.78 22.49
N VAL A 71 22.18 -6.00 21.38
CA VAL A 71 22.62 -6.87 20.28
C VAL A 71 23.94 -6.39 19.67
N LEU A 72 24.11 -5.08 19.45
CA LEU A 72 25.36 -4.52 18.94
C LEU A 72 26.52 -4.73 19.92
N ALA A 73 26.30 -4.52 21.22
CA ALA A 73 27.31 -4.77 22.25
C ALA A 73 27.71 -6.26 22.32
N LEU A 74 26.74 -7.17 22.25
CA LEU A 74 26.98 -8.62 22.18
C LEU A 74 27.70 -9.00 20.88
N SER A 75 27.39 -8.34 19.76
CA SER A 75 28.06 -8.55 18.48
C SER A 75 29.51 -8.07 18.53
N ALA A 76 29.80 -6.96 19.23
CA ALA A 76 31.16 -6.49 19.48
C ALA A 76 31.97 -7.53 20.27
N PHE A 77 31.40 -8.04 21.36
CA PHE A 77 32.01 -9.10 22.16
C PHE A 77 32.20 -10.39 21.36
N GLY A 78 31.18 -10.82 20.63
CA GLY A 78 31.23 -11.99 19.75
C GLY A 78 32.28 -11.84 18.64
N THR A 79 32.46 -10.64 18.09
CA THR A 79 33.51 -10.35 17.12
C THR A 79 34.88 -10.63 17.72
N ALA A 80 35.17 -10.12 18.92
CA ALA A 80 36.43 -10.37 19.62
C ALA A 80 36.71 -11.88 19.83
N LEU A 81 35.68 -12.68 20.10
CA LEU A 81 35.79 -14.14 20.23
C LEU A 81 36.01 -14.85 18.89
N THR A 82 35.44 -14.34 17.80
CA THR A 82 35.54 -14.93 16.45
C THR A 82 36.78 -14.49 15.66
N LEU A 83 37.54 -13.51 16.14
CA LEU A 83 38.81 -13.07 15.52
C LEU A 83 39.92 -14.14 15.58
N ARG A 84 39.71 -15.27 16.26
CA ARG A 84 40.64 -16.41 16.16
C ARG A 84 40.66 -16.94 14.72
N PRO A 85 41.81 -16.97 14.04
CA PRO A 85 41.89 -17.39 12.65
C PRO A 85 41.40 -18.84 12.51
N HIS A 86 40.22 -19.02 11.94
CA HIS A 86 39.71 -20.33 11.54
C HIS A 86 40.42 -20.80 10.27
N HIS A 87 41.70 -21.18 10.38
CA HIS A 87 42.46 -21.75 9.26
C HIS A 87 41.76 -22.98 8.63
N GLU A 88 40.95 -23.70 9.40
CA GLU A 88 40.17 -24.84 8.87
C GLU A 88 39.01 -24.42 7.94
N ALA A 89 38.44 -23.22 8.13
CA ALA A 89 37.32 -22.75 7.32
C ALA A 89 37.78 -22.29 5.92
N GLU A 90 38.99 -21.74 5.81
CA GLU A 90 39.60 -21.37 4.52
C GLU A 90 39.95 -22.61 3.69
N LYS A 91 40.51 -23.66 4.32
CA LYS A 91 40.76 -24.94 3.64
C LYS A 91 39.48 -25.59 3.11
N ALA A 92 38.40 -25.60 3.91
CA ALA A 92 37.12 -26.15 3.49
C ALA A 92 36.41 -25.31 2.41
N ALA A 93 36.71 -24.01 2.31
CA ALA A 93 36.20 -23.14 1.25
C ALA A 93 36.95 -23.32 -0.08
N ASP A 94 38.24 -23.64 -0.05
CA ASP A 94 39.01 -23.99 -1.25
C ASP A 94 38.61 -25.37 -1.82
N GLU A 95 38.13 -26.30 -0.98
CA GLU A 95 37.53 -27.57 -1.42
C GLU A 95 36.09 -27.41 -1.96
N ALA A 96 35.46 -26.25 -1.75
CA ALA A 96 34.12 -25.99 -2.24
C ALA A 96 34.14 -25.75 -3.76
N THR A 97 33.86 -26.84 -4.49
CA THR A 97 33.52 -27.10 -5.92
C THR A 97 32.99 -25.99 -6.87
N GLN A 98 33.07 -24.69 -6.55
CA GLN A 98 32.79 -23.61 -7.50
C GLN A 98 34.04 -23.24 -8.31
N PRO A 99 33.89 -23.00 -9.62
CA PRO A 99 34.94 -22.35 -10.39
C PRO A 99 35.15 -20.92 -9.87
N ARG A 100 36.38 -20.56 -9.50
CA ARG A 100 36.73 -19.20 -9.01
C ARG A 100 36.24 -18.08 -9.96
N TRP A 101 36.24 -18.33 -11.27
CA TRP A 101 35.75 -17.35 -12.26
C TRP A 101 34.26 -17.02 -12.11
N ALA A 102 33.42 -17.98 -11.68
CA ALA A 102 31.98 -17.76 -11.56
C ALA A 102 31.67 -16.79 -10.41
N LEU A 103 32.43 -16.89 -9.32
CA LEU A 103 32.36 -15.94 -8.21
C LEU A 103 32.74 -14.53 -8.66
N TRP A 104 33.87 -14.38 -9.38
CA TRP A 104 34.29 -13.07 -9.90
C TRP A 104 33.30 -12.48 -10.88
N ALA A 105 32.68 -13.30 -11.73
CA ALA A 105 31.61 -12.85 -12.62
C ALA A 105 30.37 -12.37 -11.83
N ALA A 106 29.95 -13.09 -10.79
CA ALA A 106 28.86 -12.65 -9.93
C ALA A 106 29.17 -11.32 -9.22
N LEU A 107 30.41 -11.13 -8.75
CA LEU A 107 30.87 -9.88 -8.16
C LEU A 107 30.91 -8.73 -9.17
N ALA A 108 31.31 -9.00 -10.41
CA ALA A 108 31.27 -8.00 -11.47
C ALA A 108 29.83 -7.55 -11.78
N ILE A 109 28.87 -8.49 -11.83
CA ILE A 109 27.44 -8.17 -12.01
C ILE A 109 26.91 -7.38 -10.81
N ALA A 110 27.28 -7.75 -9.58
CA ALA A 110 26.88 -7.02 -8.38
C ALA A 110 27.47 -5.60 -8.32
N LEU A 111 28.71 -5.41 -8.77
CA LEU A 111 29.32 -4.10 -8.91
C LEU A 111 28.61 -3.26 -9.97
N ALA A 112 28.28 -3.85 -11.13
CA ALA A 112 27.51 -3.17 -12.17
C ALA A 112 26.12 -2.75 -11.66
N ALA A 113 25.45 -3.61 -10.89
CA ALA A 113 24.18 -3.28 -10.22
C ALA A 113 24.34 -2.12 -9.23
N THR A 114 25.43 -2.10 -8.46
CA THR A 114 25.74 -1.00 -7.53
C THR A 114 25.94 0.33 -8.29
N ILE A 115 26.74 0.32 -9.35
CA ILE A 115 26.98 1.50 -10.20
C ILE A 115 25.65 1.99 -10.79
N SER A 116 24.82 1.07 -11.28
CA SER A 116 23.51 1.41 -11.81
C SER A 116 22.59 2.03 -10.74
N ALA A 117 22.53 1.46 -9.54
CA ALA A 117 21.73 1.98 -8.44
C ALA A 117 22.21 3.37 -7.98
N VAL A 118 23.52 3.61 -7.94
CA VAL A 118 24.10 4.94 -7.66
C VAL A 118 23.71 5.94 -8.73
N TYR A 119 23.76 5.54 -10.01
CA TYR A 119 23.40 6.40 -11.12
C TYR A 119 21.90 6.71 -11.20
N SER A 120 21.06 5.69 -11.01
CA SER A 120 19.60 5.81 -11.12
C SER A 120 18.99 6.50 -9.91
N GLY A 121 19.59 6.36 -8.72
CA GLY A 121 19.00 6.77 -7.45
C GLY A 121 17.78 5.93 -7.07
N PRO A 122 17.04 6.30 -6.00
CA PRO A 122 15.73 5.73 -5.71
C PRO A 122 14.63 6.33 -6.60
N TRP A 123 13.50 5.63 -6.70
CA TRP A 123 12.32 6.16 -7.38
C TRP A 123 11.61 7.18 -6.49
N MET A 124 11.63 8.46 -6.85
CA MET A 124 11.03 9.56 -6.06
C MET A 124 10.13 10.47 -6.90
N SER A 125 9.42 9.91 -7.89
CA SER A 125 8.48 10.63 -8.75
C SER A 125 7.04 10.25 -8.42
N PHE A 126 6.05 10.92 -9.02
CA PHE A 126 4.61 10.78 -8.70
C PHE A 126 3.96 9.39 -8.86
N THR A 127 4.70 8.40 -9.36
CA THR A 127 4.26 7.00 -9.48
C THR A 127 4.98 6.06 -8.51
N ALA A 128 5.71 6.61 -7.54
CA ALA A 128 6.57 5.83 -6.67
C ALA A 128 5.86 5.34 -5.40
N ASP A 129 6.00 4.05 -5.11
CA ASP A 129 5.65 3.48 -3.80
C ASP A 129 6.60 3.91 -2.66
N SER A 130 7.70 4.61 -2.97
CA SER A 130 8.65 5.13 -1.97
C SER A 130 7.97 5.98 -0.89
N PHE A 131 6.96 6.78 -1.25
CA PHE A 131 6.35 7.71 -0.31
C PHE A 131 5.58 7.01 0.81
N TYR A 132 4.92 5.89 0.49
CA TYR A 132 4.30 5.01 1.48
C TYR A 132 5.32 4.55 2.53
N HIS A 133 6.46 4.04 2.07
CA HIS A 133 7.48 3.49 2.95
C HIS A 133 8.20 4.57 3.76
N LEU A 134 8.43 5.74 3.17
CA LEU A 134 8.97 6.89 3.90
C LEU A 134 8.01 7.36 4.99
N ALA A 135 6.71 7.44 4.70
CA ALA A 135 5.69 7.78 5.69
C ALA A 135 5.64 6.75 6.82
N ALA A 136 5.75 5.46 6.52
CA ALA A 136 5.81 4.41 7.54
C ALA A 136 7.07 4.50 8.43
N ILE A 137 8.24 4.81 7.86
CA ILE A 137 9.47 5.04 8.64
C ILE A 137 9.30 6.26 9.56
N ARG A 138 8.75 7.37 9.03
CA ARG A 138 8.51 8.58 9.80
C ARG A 138 7.47 8.34 10.91
N SER A 139 6.43 7.56 10.65
CA SER A 139 5.41 7.17 11.63
C SER A 139 6.03 6.44 12.82
N ILE A 140 6.90 5.45 12.59
CA ILE A 140 7.64 4.76 13.68
C ILE A 140 8.43 5.75 14.54
N LEU A 141 9.09 6.72 13.90
CA LEU A 141 9.89 7.73 14.59
C LEU A 141 9.03 8.75 15.35
N ALA A 142 7.88 9.14 14.81
CA ALA A 142 6.98 10.15 15.37
C ALA A 142 6.13 9.61 16.51
N HIS A 143 5.50 8.45 16.32
CA HIS A 143 4.59 7.83 17.29
C HIS A 143 5.32 6.91 18.27
N GLY A 144 6.58 6.57 18.00
CA GLY A 144 7.39 5.74 18.89
C GLY A 144 6.89 4.29 18.99
N THR A 145 6.20 3.79 17.98
CA THR A 145 5.68 2.41 17.92
C THR A 145 6.78 1.43 17.51
N ALA A 146 6.69 0.17 17.94
CA ALA A 146 7.72 -0.84 17.61
C ALA A 146 7.69 -1.26 16.13
N LEU A 147 6.52 -1.17 15.49
CA LEU A 147 6.28 -1.39 14.06
C LEU A 147 5.35 -0.28 13.56
N ALA A 148 5.31 -0.04 12.25
CA ALA A 148 4.43 0.98 11.69
C ALA A 148 2.95 0.62 11.93
N GLN A 149 2.17 1.59 12.36
CA GLN A 149 0.74 1.45 12.70
C GLN A 149 -0.04 2.61 12.08
N GLU A 150 0.35 3.82 12.44
CA GLU A 150 -0.31 5.07 12.08
C GLU A 150 0.34 5.69 10.83
N VAL A 151 0.20 5.01 9.67
CA VAL A 151 0.78 5.48 8.40
C VAL A 151 -0.11 6.58 7.81
N PHE A 152 0.46 7.76 7.57
CA PHE A 152 -0.19 9.00 7.10
C PHE A 152 -1.13 9.72 8.08
N PHE A 153 -1.83 8.97 8.92
CA PHE A 153 -2.89 9.47 9.78
C PHE A 153 -2.57 9.18 11.24
N SER A 154 -2.85 10.12 12.14
CA SER A 154 -2.71 9.94 13.59
C SER A 154 -3.88 9.15 14.20
N THR A 155 -4.64 8.41 13.39
CA THR A 155 -5.75 7.58 13.83
C THR A 155 -5.20 6.32 14.49
N PRO A 156 -5.37 6.13 15.82
CA PRO A 156 -4.77 4.99 16.50
C PRO A 156 -5.33 3.68 15.97
N VAL A 157 -4.43 2.72 15.73
CA VAL A 157 -4.78 1.38 15.28
C VAL A 157 -4.08 0.33 16.14
N SER A 158 -4.78 -0.77 16.42
CA SER A 158 -4.32 -1.79 17.37
C SER A 158 -3.31 -2.78 16.80
N ALA A 159 -3.12 -2.81 15.48
CA ALA A 159 -2.28 -3.80 14.81
C ALA A 159 -1.28 -3.11 13.87
N PRO A 160 -0.11 -3.71 13.62
CA PRO A 160 0.83 -3.19 12.63
C PRO A 160 0.19 -3.13 11.25
N ASP A 161 0.60 -2.15 10.46
CA ASP A 161 0.19 -2.06 9.07
C ASP A 161 0.80 -3.25 8.28
N PRO A 162 -0.02 -4.10 7.62
CA PRO A 162 0.48 -5.29 6.93
C PRO A 162 1.33 -4.97 5.70
N THR A 163 1.30 -3.74 5.19
CA THR A 163 2.12 -3.30 4.04
C THR A 163 3.46 -2.65 4.46
N SER A 164 3.65 -2.43 5.76
CA SER A 164 4.82 -1.82 6.40
C SER A 164 5.46 -2.78 7.39
N GLY A 165 6.29 -3.70 6.88
CA GLY A 165 6.94 -4.70 7.69
C GLY A 165 8.15 -4.22 8.52
N SER A 166 8.91 -5.19 9.00
CA SER A 166 10.15 -4.97 9.77
C SER A 166 11.28 -4.28 8.99
N TRP A 167 11.15 -4.12 7.67
CA TRP A 167 12.11 -3.33 6.88
C TRP A 167 12.03 -1.85 7.23
N GLN A 168 10.82 -1.31 7.38
CA GLN A 168 10.60 0.08 7.78
C GLN A 168 11.15 0.33 9.18
N LEU A 169 11.00 -0.62 10.11
CA LEU A 169 11.65 -0.59 11.42
C LEU A 169 13.18 -0.55 11.29
N ALA A 170 13.77 -1.41 10.44
CA ALA A 170 15.21 -1.43 10.23
C ALA A 170 15.73 -0.08 9.72
N LEU A 171 15.02 0.55 8.78
CA LEU A 171 15.37 1.87 8.27
C LEU A 171 15.09 2.99 9.30
N ALA A 172 14.05 2.87 10.12
CA ALA A 172 13.79 3.77 11.24
C ALA A 172 14.90 3.69 12.29
N LEU A 173 15.44 2.50 12.58
CA LEU A 173 16.60 2.35 13.46
C LEU A 173 17.83 3.05 12.86
N VAL A 174 18.11 2.85 11.57
CA VAL A 174 19.21 3.55 10.89
C VAL A 174 19.02 5.07 10.95
N ALA A 175 17.82 5.59 10.68
CA ALA A 175 17.49 7.01 10.80
C ALA A 175 17.67 7.51 12.24
N GLY A 176 17.14 6.79 13.23
CA GLY A 176 17.16 7.16 14.64
C GLY A 176 18.53 7.05 15.32
N PHE A 177 19.45 6.22 14.82
CA PHE A 177 20.85 6.18 15.29
C PHE A 177 21.75 7.17 14.54
N SER A 178 21.50 7.39 13.25
CA SER A 178 22.28 8.35 12.45
C SER A 178 21.83 9.81 12.65
N GLY A 179 20.61 10.03 13.14
CA GLY A 179 19.98 11.35 13.22
C GLY A 179 19.71 11.97 11.85
N GLN A 180 19.62 11.14 10.81
CA GLN A 180 19.45 11.60 9.43
C GLN A 180 18.01 11.43 8.96
N ASP A 181 17.63 12.26 7.99
CA ASP A 181 16.31 12.18 7.39
C ASP A 181 16.09 10.82 6.68
N PRO A 182 14.90 10.20 6.81
CA PRO A 182 14.54 8.95 6.14
C PRO A 182 14.80 8.91 4.64
N ILE A 183 14.75 10.05 3.91
CA ILE A 183 15.10 10.12 2.48
C ILE A 183 16.56 9.74 2.25
N ALA A 184 17.48 10.21 3.10
CA ALA A 184 18.90 9.88 3.00
C ALA A 184 19.13 8.39 3.30
N VAL A 185 18.41 7.85 4.28
CA VAL A 185 18.43 6.42 4.62
C VAL A 185 17.92 5.57 3.45
N TRP A 186 16.81 5.97 2.83
CA TRP A 186 16.23 5.29 1.66
C TRP A 186 17.19 5.27 0.48
N ARG A 187 17.87 6.39 0.19
CA ARG A 187 18.91 6.47 -0.86
C ARG A 187 20.04 5.46 -0.63
N VAL A 188 20.57 5.39 0.60
CA VAL A 188 21.62 4.42 0.94
C VAL A 188 21.11 2.99 0.86
N ALA A 189 19.88 2.75 1.33
CA ALA A 189 19.25 1.44 1.28
C ALA A 189 19.12 0.93 -0.16
N THR A 190 18.65 1.76 -1.09
CA THR A 190 18.53 1.40 -2.52
C THR A 190 19.87 0.97 -3.13
N VAL A 191 20.95 1.68 -2.81
CA VAL A 191 22.30 1.33 -3.30
C VAL A 191 22.83 0.06 -2.64
N LEU A 192 22.58 -0.12 -1.34
CA LEU A 192 23.04 -1.29 -0.57
C LEU A 192 22.33 -2.58 -1.00
N THR A 193 21.02 -2.54 -1.24
CA THR A 193 20.23 -3.74 -1.54
C THR A 193 20.47 -4.27 -2.95
N ALA A 194 20.83 -3.42 -3.91
CA ALA A 194 21.10 -3.83 -5.30
C ALA A 194 22.15 -4.95 -5.43
N PRO A 195 23.41 -4.81 -4.93
CA PRO A 195 24.38 -5.91 -4.99
C PRO A 195 23.97 -7.12 -4.15
N LEU A 196 23.28 -6.92 -3.01
CA LEU A 196 22.83 -8.02 -2.17
C LEU A 196 21.78 -8.89 -2.88
N ALA A 197 20.86 -8.27 -3.62
CA ALA A 197 19.88 -8.99 -4.44
C ALA A 197 20.56 -9.84 -5.52
N VAL A 198 21.59 -9.29 -6.20
CA VAL A 198 22.38 -10.04 -7.20
C VAL A 198 23.08 -11.24 -6.56
N LEU A 199 23.76 -11.04 -5.43
CA LEU A 199 24.50 -12.12 -4.75
C LEU A 199 23.56 -13.18 -4.16
N ALA A 200 22.40 -12.76 -3.62
CA ALA A 200 21.36 -13.67 -3.15
C ALA A 200 20.79 -14.53 -4.29
N PHE A 201 20.46 -13.90 -5.43
CA PHE A 201 19.97 -14.62 -6.59
C PHE A 201 21.01 -15.57 -7.17
N PHE A 202 22.27 -15.14 -7.28
CA PHE A 202 23.37 -16.01 -7.70
C PHE A 202 23.53 -17.21 -6.75
N THR A 203 23.41 -17.00 -5.44
CA THR A 203 23.50 -18.06 -4.42
C THR A 203 22.37 -19.08 -4.59
N LEU A 204 21.14 -18.62 -4.85
CA LEU A 204 20.00 -19.48 -5.18
C LEU A 204 20.22 -20.23 -6.50
N ALA A 205 20.59 -19.51 -7.56
CA ALA A 205 20.83 -20.06 -8.88
C ALA A 205 21.89 -21.17 -8.85
N TRP A 206 22.96 -20.96 -8.09
CA TRP A 206 23.98 -21.98 -7.89
C TRP A 206 23.49 -23.15 -7.03
N ALA A 207 22.73 -22.90 -5.95
CA ALA A 207 22.17 -23.97 -5.12
C ALA A 207 21.24 -24.90 -5.92
N ILE A 208 20.44 -24.34 -6.82
CA ILE A 208 19.51 -25.07 -7.70
C ILE A 208 20.27 -25.82 -8.81
N THR A 209 21.12 -25.12 -9.56
CA THR A 209 21.72 -25.67 -10.80
C THR A 209 22.98 -26.49 -10.54
N ARG A 210 23.67 -26.23 -9.42
CA ARG A 210 25.02 -26.74 -9.10
C ARG A 210 26.04 -26.51 -10.23
N ASN A 211 25.81 -25.50 -11.07
CA ASN A 211 26.64 -25.21 -12.23
C ASN A 211 26.95 -23.71 -12.27
N GLY A 212 28.23 -23.36 -12.15
CA GLY A 212 28.68 -21.96 -12.12
C GLY A 212 28.29 -21.17 -13.37
N LEU A 213 28.35 -21.78 -14.55
CA LEU A 213 27.96 -21.13 -15.81
C LEU A 213 26.45 -20.87 -15.88
N ALA A 214 25.63 -21.86 -15.51
CA ALA A 214 24.18 -21.68 -15.46
C ALA A 214 23.79 -20.57 -14.46
N ALA A 215 24.44 -20.55 -13.29
CA ALA A 215 24.18 -19.54 -12.27
C ALA A 215 24.58 -18.13 -12.73
N VAL A 216 25.75 -17.96 -13.36
CA VAL A 216 26.19 -16.67 -13.91
C VAL A 216 25.26 -16.20 -15.02
N ILE A 217 24.94 -17.06 -16.01
CA ILE A 217 24.06 -16.68 -17.13
C ILE A 217 22.67 -16.34 -16.60
N GLY A 218 22.08 -17.19 -15.75
CA GLY A 218 20.75 -16.92 -15.18
C GLY A 218 20.71 -15.60 -14.40
N THR A 219 21.74 -15.31 -13.61
CA THR A 219 21.87 -14.04 -12.87
C THR A 219 22.02 -12.85 -13.81
N ALA A 220 22.88 -12.96 -14.84
CA ALA A 220 23.07 -11.91 -15.82
C ALA A 220 21.79 -11.62 -16.61
N LEU A 221 21.06 -12.65 -17.03
CA LEU A 221 19.79 -12.48 -17.74
C LEU A 221 18.73 -11.82 -16.86
N TYR A 222 18.62 -12.24 -15.60
CA TYR A 222 17.69 -11.63 -14.66
C TYR A 222 18.03 -10.14 -14.45
N VAL A 223 19.29 -9.82 -14.14
CA VAL A 223 19.70 -8.42 -13.88
C VAL A 223 19.62 -7.55 -15.13
N PHE A 224 20.08 -8.05 -16.27
CA PHE A 224 20.13 -7.28 -17.51
C PHE A 224 18.77 -7.17 -18.19
N LEU A 225 18.03 -8.27 -18.34
CA LEU A 225 16.81 -8.28 -19.16
C LEU A 225 15.54 -8.12 -18.32
N SER A 226 15.42 -8.78 -17.17
CA SER A 226 14.24 -8.63 -16.29
C SER A 226 14.28 -7.27 -15.60
N LEU A 227 15.34 -7.00 -14.84
CA LEU A 227 15.46 -5.76 -14.08
C LEU A 227 15.88 -4.57 -14.96
N SER A 228 16.37 -4.79 -16.18
CA SER A 228 16.86 -3.71 -17.04
C SER A 228 17.96 -2.83 -16.40
N PHE A 229 18.72 -3.40 -15.46
CA PHE A 229 19.59 -2.64 -14.52
C PHE A 229 18.88 -1.51 -13.76
N ASP A 230 17.56 -1.52 -13.67
CA ASP A 230 16.76 -0.53 -12.93
C ASP A 230 16.59 -0.96 -11.47
N PHE A 231 17.41 -0.40 -10.60
CA PHE A 231 17.41 -0.68 -9.17
C PHE A 231 16.69 0.40 -8.36
N ARG A 232 15.95 1.32 -8.98
CA ARG A 232 15.26 2.40 -8.27
C ARG A 232 14.26 1.91 -7.21
N ALA A 233 13.69 0.72 -7.42
CA ALA A 233 12.78 0.05 -6.50
C ALA A 233 13.47 -1.00 -5.59
N ALA A 234 14.82 -1.08 -5.58
CA ALA A 234 15.54 -2.14 -4.87
C ALA A 234 15.35 -2.10 -3.35
N ALA A 235 14.99 -0.94 -2.78
CA ALA A 235 14.66 -0.80 -1.36
C ALA A 235 13.20 -1.13 -1.02
N TYR A 236 12.34 -1.39 -2.00
CA TYR A 236 10.93 -1.68 -1.73
C TYR A 236 10.82 -3.05 -1.06
N PRO A 237 10.01 -3.23 -0.01
CA PRO A 237 9.96 -4.47 0.76
C PRO A 237 9.64 -5.71 -0.08
N ASN A 238 8.78 -5.57 -1.10
CA ASN A 238 8.42 -6.65 -2.02
C ASN A 238 9.56 -7.05 -2.98
N HIS A 239 10.50 -6.16 -3.29
CA HIS A 239 11.68 -6.46 -4.10
C HIS A 239 12.87 -6.87 -3.23
N PHE A 240 13.14 -6.08 -2.20
CA PHE A 240 14.16 -6.35 -1.20
C PHE A 240 13.96 -7.71 -0.54
N GLY A 241 12.77 -8.00 -0.02
CA GLY A 241 12.55 -9.24 0.71
C GLY A 241 12.60 -10.50 -0.17
N LEU A 242 12.57 -10.37 -1.50
CA LEU A 242 12.92 -11.49 -2.40
C LEU A 242 14.33 -12.00 -2.17
N LEU A 243 15.28 -11.12 -1.84
CA LEU A 243 16.65 -11.54 -1.53
C LEU A 243 16.66 -12.47 -0.31
N LEU A 244 15.85 -12.17 0.70
CA LEU A 244 15.72 -12.99 1.91
C LEU A 244 15.07 -14.33 1.56
N ALA A 245 13.99 -14.30 0.78
CA ALA A 245 13.29 -15.52 0.37
C ALA A 245 14.18 -16.43 -0.51
N TRP A 246 14.96 -15.85 -1.43
CA TRP A 246 15.93 -16.59 -2.25
C TRP A 246 17.02 -17.23 -1.40
N LEU A 247 17.56 -16.52 -0.40
CA LEU A 247 18.55 -17.07 0.52
C LEU A 247 17.98 -18.23 1.36
N ALA A 248 16.78 -18.05 1.92
CA ALA A 248 16.11 -19.12 2.67
C ALA A 248 15.90 -20.37 1.80
N LEU A 249 15.43 -20.18 0.56
CA LEU A 249 15.26 -21.28 -0.39
C LEU A 249 16.59 -21.92 -0.81
N ALA A 250 17.64 -21.11 -1.05
CA ALA A 250 18.97 -21.60 -1.40
C ALA A 250 19.52 -22.52 -0.30
N PHE A 251 19.41 -22.11 0.95
CA PHE A 251 19.87 -22.90 2.10
C PHE A 251 18.99 -24.14 2.35
N ALA A 252 17.68 -24.07 2.11
CA ALA A 252 16.80 -25.25 2.11
C ALA A 252 17.21 -26.30 1.07
N VAL A 253 17.52 -25.86 -0.16
CA VAL A 253 18.00 -26.73 -1.24
C VAL A 253 19.38 -27.33 -0.92
N ARG A 254 20.28 -26.53 -0.33
CA ARG A 254 21.60 -27.00 0.14
C ARG A 254 21.48 -28.03 1.25
N TYR A 255 20.58 -27.81 2.23
CA TYR A 255 20.29 -28.81 3.26
C TYR A 255 19.82 -30.12 2.66
N ALA A 256 18.91 -30.09 1.68
CA ALA A 256 18.45 -31.31 1.04
C ALA A 256 19.60 -32.09 0.37
N GLY A 257 20.58 -31.38 -0.18
CA GLY A 257 21.78 -31.97 -0.76
C GLY A 257 22.75 -32.56 0.27
N LYS A 258 23.13 -31.77 1.29
CA LYS A 258 24.22 -32.10 2.22
C LYS A 258 23.75 -32.74 3.53
N GLY A 259 22.56 -32.41 4.01
CA GLY A 259 22.04 -32.81 5.31
C GLY A 259 22.60 -32.00 6.50
N GLU A 260 23.34 -30.93 6.25
CA GLU A 260 23.97 -30.11 7.29
C GLU A 260 22.96 -29.21 8.01
N ARG A 261 22.71 -29.45 9.30
CA ARG A 261 21.73 -28.67 10.10
C ARG A 261 22.02 -27.17 10.17
N ARG A 262 23.28 -26.75 9.96
CA ARG A 262 23.69 -25.35 9.87
C ARG A 262 22.98 -24.60 8.75
N GLU A 263 22.70 -25.27 7.64
CA GLU A 263 21.95 -24.71 6.53
C GLU A 263 20.52 -24.33 6.98
N LEU A 264 19.86 -25.17 7.80
CA LEU A 264 18.53 -24.87 8.37
C LEU A 264 18.57 -23.80 9.47
N ALA A 265 19.63 -23.79 10.29
CA ALA A 265 19.83 -22.77 11.31
C ALA A 265 19.94 -21.34 10.72
N VAL A 266 20.36 -21.23 9.46
CA VAL A 266 20.35 -19.97 8.70
C VAL A 266 19.03 -19.78 7.93
N ALA A 267 18.54 -20.84 7.27
CA ALA A 267 17.34 -20.74 6.43
C ALA A 267 16.09 -20.30 7.21
N ALA A 268 15.88 -20.84 8.41
CA ALA A 268 14.65 -20.60 9.17
C ALA A 268 14.54 -19.14 9.68
N PRO A 269 15.57 -18.54 10.32
CA PRO A 269 15.50 -17.13 10.71
C PRO A 269 15.36 -16.18 9.50
N ILE A 270 16.06 -16.46 8.40
CA ILE A 270 15.93 -15.64 7.18
C ILE A 270 14.51 -15.75 6.58
N ALA A 271 13.89 -16.92 6.63
CA ALA A 271 12.51 -17.09 6.18
C ALA A 271 11.52 -16.31 7.06
N PHE A 272 11.70 -16.34 8.38
CA PHE A 272 10.94 -15.49 9.29
C PHE A 272 11.13 -13.99 8.95
N ALA A 273 12.36 -13.56 8.68
CA ALA A 273 12.65 -12.19 8.25
C ALA A 273 11.95 -11.83 6.94
N ALA A 274 11.99 -12.71 5.93
CA ALA A 274 11.30 -12.50 4.66
C ALA A 274 9.80 -12.28 4.88
N SER A 275 9.15 -13.15 5.65
CA SER A 275 7.75 -13.04 6.05
C SER A 275 7.43 -11.77 6.83
N ALA A 276 8.37 -11.31 7.67
CA ALA A 276 8.23 -10.10 8.47
C ALA A 276 8.45 -8.81 7.70
N VAL A 277 9.15 -8.87 6.58
CA VAL A 277 9.46 -7.70 5.73
C VAL A 277 8.28 -7.38 4.83
N HIS A 278 7.64 -8.40 4.25
CA HIS A 278 6.51 -8.19 3.35
C HIS A 278 5.57 -9.41 3.30
N PRO A 279 4.24 -9.23 3.32
CA PRO A 279 3.26 -10.31 3.41
C PRO A 279 3.28 -11.28 2.22
N ALA A 280 3.65 -10.82 1.02
CA ALA A 280 3.69 -11.67 -0.17
C ALA A 280 4.83 -12.70 -0.16
N LEU A 281 5.80 -12.59 0.74
CA LEU A 281 7.00 -13.45 0.74
C LEU A 281 6.75 -14.81 1.41
N SER A 282 5.87 -14.89 2.41
CA SER A 282 5.48 -16.19 3.00
C SER A 282 4.74 -17.08 1.99
N PRO A 283 3.70 -16.61 1.27
CA PRO A 283 3.06 -17.39 0.21
C PRO A 283 4.05 -17.86 -0.86
N PHE A 284 4.98 -17.00 -1.28
CA PHE A 284 6.04 -17.41 -2.20
C PHE A 284 6.88 -18.57 -1.66
N LEU A 285 7.42 -18.43 -0.45
CA LEU A 285 8.26 -19.47 0.16
C LEU A 285 7.50 -20.79 0.27
N LEU A 286 6.26 -20.75 0.76
CA LEU A 286 5.42 -21.93 0.90
C LEU A 286 5.13 -22.59 -0.46
N THR A 287 4.78 -21.81 -1.48
CA THR A 287 4.56 -22.32 -2.84
C THR A 287 5.83 -22.91 -3.44
N ALA A 288 6.96 -22.23 -3.36
CA ALA A 288 8.24 -22.72 -3.89
C ALA A 288 8.68 -24.03 -3.21
N LEU A 289 8.53 -24.12 -1.88
CA LEU A 289 8.80 -25.34 -1.11
C LEU A 289 7.82 -26.46 -1.47
N ALA A 290 6.53 -26.17 -1.63
CA ALA A 290 5.53 -27.16 -2.05
C ALA A 290 5.81 -27.69 -3.46
N CYS A 291 6.14 -26.81 -4.41
CA CYS A 291 6.55 -27.19 -5.77
C CYS A 291 7.79 -28.08 -5.77
N GLY A 292 8.83 -27.69 -5.03
CA GLY A 292 10.05 -28.49 -4.90
C GLY A 292 9.79 -29.86 -4.28
N LEU A 293 8.93 -29.94 -3.26
CA LEU A 293 8.59 -31.19 -2.57
C LEU A 293 7.75 -32.10 -3.47
N GLY A 294 6.71 -31.55 -4.10
CA GLY A 294 5.88 -32.28 -5.07
C GLY A 294 6.73 -32.85 -6.21
N ALA A 295 7.60 -32.04 -6.80
CA ALA A 295 8.51 -32.48 -7.85
C ALA A 295 9.49 -33.57 -7.36
N ALA A 296 10.00 -33.46 -6.13
CA ALA A 296 10.88 -34.48 -5.54
C ALA A 296 10.16 -35.81 -5.32
N LEU A 297 8.91 -35.77 -4.85
CA LEU A 297 8.08 -36.95 -4.60
C LEU A 297 7.73 -37.69 -5.89
N LEU A 298 7.36 -36.95 -6.94
CA LEU A 298 6.97 -37.51 -8.24
C LEU A 298 8.07 -38.39 -8.87
N VAL A 299 9.35 -38.00 -8.74
CA VAL A 299 10.49 -38.79 -9.27
C VAL A 299 11.17 -39.65 -8.21
N ARG A 300 10.62 -39.69 -6.98
CA ARG A 300 11.21 -40.35 -5.81
C ARG A 300 12.70 -39.98 -5.63
N ALA A 301 12.99 -38.68 -5.70
CA ALA A 301 14.36 -38.18 -5.57
C ALA A 301 14.96 -38.59 -4.22
N PRO A 302 16.21 -39.08 -4.14
CA PRO A 302 16.78 -39.59 -2.88
C PRO A 302 16.77 -38.57 -1.73
N MET A 303 16.75 -37.29 -2.07
CA MET A 303 16.76 -36.16 -1.15
C MET A 303 15.36 -35.67 -0.70
N TRP A 304 14.26 -36.29 -1.15
CA TRP A 304 12.90 -35.80 -0.86
C TRP A 304 12.60 -35.69 0.64
N ARG A 305 13.06 -36.65 1.46
CA ARG A 305 12.86 -36.63 2.93
C ARG A 305 13.55 -35.43 3.59
N ARG A 306 14.79 -35.15 3.17
CA ARG A 306 15.54 -34.00 3.69
C ARG A 306 14.90 -32.70 3.22
N PHE A 307 14.45 -32.64 1.97
CA PHE A 307 13.73 -31.47 1.49
C PHE A 307 12.38 -31.27 2.21
N ALA A 308 11.66 -32.34 2.55
CA ALA A 308 10.44 -32.25 3.37
C ALA A 308 10.73 -31.67 4.76
N VAL A 309 11.82 -32.08 5.41
CA VAL A 309 12.27 -31.49 6.68
C VAL A 309 12.61 -30.01 6.51
N ALA A 310 13.33 -29.63 5.45
CA ALA A 310 13.61 -28.22 5.17
C ALA A 310 12.32 -27.42 4.94
N ALA A 311 11.40 -27.94 4.12
CA ALA A 311 10.13 -27.32 3.82
C ALA A 311 9.27 -27.14 5.08
N ALA A 312 9.25 -28.13 5.98
CA ALA A 312 8.57 -28.03 7.26
C ALA A 312 9.21 -26.94 8.14
N VAL A 313 10.53 -26.97 8.35
CA VAL A 313 11.21 -25.98 9.22
C VAL A 313 11.09 -24.56 8.68
N VAL A 314 11.35 -24.36 7.39
CA VAL A 314 11.29 -23.05 6.73
C VAL A 314 9.83 -22.57 6.62
N GLY A 315 8.90 -23.46 6.28
CA GLY A 315 7.48 -23.14 6.22
C GLY A 315 6.90 -22.77 7.58
N THR A 316 7.24 -23.50 8.64
CA THR A 316 6.84 -23.16 10.01
C THR A 316 7.43 -21.83 10.46
N ALA A 317 8.66 -21.48 10.07
CA ALA A 317 9.25 -20.18 10.39
C ALA A 317 8.53 -19.01 9.68
N ALA A 318 8.01 -19.24 8.47
CA ALA A 318 7.26 -18.24 7.70
C ALA A 318 5.77 -18.09 8.13
N LEU A 319 5.22 -19.09 8.82
CA LEU A 319 3.78 -19.21 9.10
C LEU A 319 3.22 -18.17 10.09
N PRO A 320 3.85 -17.86 11.24
CA PRO A 320 3.22 -17.01 12.26
C PRO A 320 2.80 -15.64 11.72
N LEU A 321 3.64 -15.05 10.86
CA LEU A 321 3.36 -13.74 10.28
C LEU A 321 2.41 -13.82 9.11
N LEU A 322 2.35 -14.94 8.39
CA LEU A 322 1.27 -15.17 7.43
C LEU A 322 -0.09 -15.17 8.15
N VAL A 323 -0.19 -15.82 9.30
CA VAL A 323 -1.44 -15.84 10.09
C VAL A 323 -1.81 -14.42 10.54
N VAL A 324 -0.87 -13.67 11.11
CA VAL A 324 -1.13 -12.26 11.49
C VAL A 324 -1.58 -11.45 10.28
N ASN A 325 -0.86 -11.53 9.16
CA ASN A 325 -1.19 -10.82 7.94
C ASN A 325 -2.58 -11.19 7.42
N VAL A 326 -2.92 -12.48 7.35
CA VAL A 326 -4.25 -12.95 6.90
C VAL A 326 -5.35 -12.45 7.84
N LEU A 327 -5.15 -12.53 9.16
CA LEU A 327 -6.12 -12.04 10.15
C LEU A 327 -6.31 -10.52 10.08
N THR A 328 -5.25 -9.76 9.79
CA THR A 328 -5.34 -8.30 9.59
C THR A 328 -5.93 -7.93 8.23
N LEU A 329 -5.81 -8.79 7.21
CA LEU A 329 -6.36 -8.60 5.86
C LEU A 329 -7.84 -8.99 5.76
N SER A 330 -8.36 -9.82 6.66
CA SER A 330 -9.78 -10.21 6.70
C SER A 330 -10.74 -9.11 7.17
N ALA A 331 -10.23 -7.95 7.58
CA ALA A 331 -11.02 -6.72 7.68
C ALA A 331 -11.25 -6.17 6.25
N SER A 332 -12.38 -6.56 5.64
CA SER A 332 -12.94 -6.04 4.36
C SER A 332 -11.88 -5.57 3.36
N ALA A 333 -11.25 -6.52 2.65
CA ALA A 333 -10.10 -6.26 1.81
C ALA A 333 -10.39 -5.28 0.65
N PRO A 334 -9.84 -4.04 0.66
CA PRO A 334 -9.83 -3.16 -0.51
C PRO A 334 -8.97 -3.73 -1.65
N TYR A 335 -8.19 -4.79 -1.42
CA TYR A 335 -7.56 -5.54 -2.51
C TYR A 335 -8.59 -6.16 -3.45
N ALA A 336 -9.84 -6.39 -3.00
CA ALA A 336 -10.96 -6.77 -3.87
C ALA A 336 -11.35 -5.65 -4.84
N SER A 337 -11.33 -4.38 -4.40
CA SER A 337 -11.61 -3.23 -5.26
C SER A 337 -10.39 -2.76 -6.07
N MET A 338 -9.17 -2.87 -5.55
CA MET A 338 -7.97 -2.35 -6.23
C MET A 338 -7.65 -3.01 -7.57
N ALA A 339 -7.74 -4.32 -7.69
CA ALA A 339 -7.69 -5.00 -8.99
C ALA A 339 -9.06 -5.06 -9.70
N GLN A 340 -10.21 -4.71 -9.09
CA GLN A 340 -11.41 -4.34 -9.88
C GLN A 340 -11.10 -3.08 -10.70
N VAL A 341 -10.29 -2.17 -10.17
CA VAL A 341 -9.87 -0.92 -10.82
C VAL A 341 -8.60 -1.12 -11.68
N ALA A 342 -7.59 -1.82 -11.18
CA ALA A 342 -6.30 -1.99 -11.85
C ALA A 342 -6.36 -2.97 -13.04
N PHE A 343 -7.38 -3.83 -13.08
CA PHE A 343 -7.64 -4.69 -14.23
C PHE A 343 -9.15 -4.62 -14.55
N PRO A 344 -9.57 -3.92 -15.62
CA PRO A 344 -10.96 -3.90 -16.05
C PRO A 344 -11.33 -5.25 -16.66
N LEU A 345 -11.44 -6.30 -15.84
CA LEU A 345 -11.80 -7.66 -16.21
C LEU A 345 -13.33 -7.78 -16.28
N ARG A 346 -13.98 -6.91 -17.09
CA ARG A 346 -15.46 -6.87 -17.25
C ARG A 346 -16.02 -7.97 -18.18
N VAL A 347 -15.22 -8.94 -18.62
CA VAL A 347 -15.66 -9.95 -19.59
C VAL A 347 -15.46 -11.35 -19.03
N VAL A 348 -16.46 -12.22 -19.22
CA VAL A 348 -16.41 -13.67 -18.99
C VAL A 348 -15.05 -14.22 -19.44
N HIS A 349 -14.12 -14.42 -18.49
CA HIS A 349 -12.76 -14.80 -18.83
C HIS A 349 -12.71 -16.29 -19.13
N HIS A 350 -12.25 -16.60 -20.34
CA HIS A 350 -11.85 -17.95 -20.66
C HIS A 350 -10.56 -18.30 -19.91
N PRO A 351 -10.51 -19.37 -19.10
CA PRO A 351 -9.34 -19.78 -18.34
C PRO A 351 -8.09 -19.98 -19.22
N TRP A 352 -8.27 -20.20 -20.53
CA TRP A 352 -7.20 -20.33 -21.52
C TRP A 352 -6.25 -19.13 -21.59
N THR A 353 -6.75 -17.90 -21.36
CA THR A 353 -5.90 -16.69 -21.33
C THR A 353 -4.89 -16.75 -20.18
N TRP A 354 -5.30 -17.28 -19.04
CA TRP A 354 -4.49 -17.44 -17.82
C TRP A 354 -3.64 -18.71 -17.81
N VAL A 355 -3.77 -19.60 -18.79
CA VAL A 355 -2.82 -20.72 -18.99
C VAL A 355 -1.69 -20.31 -19.92
N TRP A 356 -1.91 -19.26 -20.71
CA TRP A 356 -0.98 -18.84 -21.74
C TRP A 356 0.21 -18.06 -21.16
N PRO A 357 1.47 -18.47 -21.40
CA PRO A 357 2.64 -17.79 -20.83
C PRO A 357 2.73 -16.30 -21.16
N SER A 358 2.23 -15.85 -22.31
CA SER A 358 2.31 -14.42 -22.65
C SER A 358 1.41 -13.53 -21.80
N PHE A 359 0.31 -14.06 -21.23
CA PHE A 359 -0.61 -13.30 -20.39
C PHE A 359 0.06 -12.84 -19.10
N TRP A 360 0.74 -13.77 -18.44
CA TRP A 360 1.42 -13.49 -17.19
C TRP A 360 2.71 -12.72 -17.38
N TYR A 361 3.38 -12.91 -18.51
CA TYR A 361 4.80 -12.65 -18.53
C TYR A 361 5.30 -11.66 -19.57
N TYR A 362 4.56 -11.33 -20.66
CA TYR A 362 4.87 -10.33 -21.72
C TYR A 362 6.34 -10.12 -22.14
N ASN A 363 7.24 -10.98 -21.70
CA ASN A 363 8.68 -10.81 -21.70
C ASN A 363 9.29 -12.07 -22.28
N VAL A 364 10.36 -11.85 -23.02
CA VAL A 364 11.09 -12.90 -23.73
C VAL A 364 11.65 -13.92 -22.73
N GLY A 365 11.99 -13.47 -21.51
CA GLY A 365 12.54 -14.28 -20.44
C GLY A 365 11.72 -15.51 -20.08
N THR A 366 10.44 -15.32 -19.83
CA THR A 366 9.58 -16.41 -19.37
C THR A 366 9.14 -17.32 -20.51
N ILE A 367 9.00 -16.80 -21.73
CA ILE A 367 8.75 -17.63 -22.93
C ILE A 367 9.91 -18.60 -23.13
N PHE A 368 11.14 -18.08 -23.21
CA PHE A 368 12.32 -18.92 -23.38
C PHE A 368 12.60 -19.75 -22.13
N GLY A 369 12.39 -19.21 -20.92
CA GLY A 369 12.52 -19.95 -19.66
C GLY A 369 11.59 -21.17 -19.61
N THR A 370 10.35 -21.03 -20.08
CA THR A 370 9.39 -22.14 -20.18
C THR A 370 9.83 -23.15 -21.25
N ALA A 371 10.25 -22.69 -22.42
CA ALA A 371 10.76 -23.55 -23.49
C ALA A 371 12.00 -24.35 -23.06
N PHE A 372 12.96 -23.70 -22.39
CA PHE A 372 14.14 -24.36 -21.82
C PHE A 372 13.81 -25.25 -20.62
N GLY A 373 12.70 -25.01 -19.94
CA GLY A 373 12.17 -25.90 -18.92
C GLY A 373 12.01 -27.33 -19.44
N ILE A 374 11.58 -27.50 -20.69
CA ILE A 374 11.45 -28.82 -21.34
C ILE A 374 12.79 -29.59 -21.33
N VAL A 375 13.91 -28.89 -21.55
CA VAL A 375 15.25 -29.51 -21.51
C VAL A 375 15.62 -29.97 -20.10
N LEU A 376 15.10 -29.30 -19.07
CA LEU A 376 15.30 -29.66 -17.67
C LEU A 376 14.48 -30.89 -17.24
N VAL A 377 13.45 -31.30 -17.99
CA VAL A 377 12.66 -32.50 -17.67
C VAL A 377 13.55 -33.74 -17.57
N ARG A 378 14.53 -33.90 -18.48
CA ARG A 378 15.48 -35.01 -18.42
C ARG A 378 16.30 -35.01 -17.14
N ARG A 379 16.69 -33.82 -16.66
CA ARG A 379 17.45 -33.64 -15.40
C ARG A 379 16.58 -33.95 -14.19
N TRP A 380 15.32 -33.51 -14.21
CA TRP A 380 14.35 -33.84 -13.17
C TRP A 380 14.06 -35.35 -13.10
N LEU A 381 13.85 -36.01 -14.25
CA LEU A 381 13.72 -37.47 -14.33
C LEU A 381 14.99 -38.21 -13.87
N ALA A 382 16.16 -37.58 -14.04
CA ALA A 382 17.42 -38.02 -13.44
C ALA A 382 17.53 -37.71 -11.92
N LYS A 383 16.41 -37.34 -11.28
CA LYS A 383 16.26 -37.07 -9.84
C LYS A 383 17.03 -35.85 -9.34
N GLU A 384 17.34 -34.90 -10.22
CA GLU A 384 17.90 -33.60 -9.82
C GLU A 384 16.78 -32.71 -9.24
N LEU A 385 16.80 -32.49 -7.92
CA LEU A 385 15.80 -31.67 -7.22
C LEU A 385 15.68 -30.26 -7.81
N GLY A 386 16.80 -29.62 -8.16
CA GLY A 386 16.81 -28.25 -8.67
C GLY A 386 16.01 -28.10 -9.97
N ALA A 387 16.13 -29.07 -10.88
CA ALA A 387 15.34 -29.10 -12.11
C ALA A 387 13.85 -29.28 -11.81
N GLY A 388 13.51 -30.16 -10.87
CA GLY A 388 12.13 -30.37 -10.42
C GLY A 388 11.52 -29.12 -9.78
N LEU A 389 12.28 -28.38 -8.97
CA LEU A 389 11.83 -27.14 -8.35
C LEU A 389 11.51 -26.07 -9.40
N VAL A 390 12.40 -25.84 -10.36
CA VAL A 390 12.19 -24.87 -11.45
C VAL A 390 10.98 -25.26 -12.30
N LEU A 391 10.86 -26.54 -12.68
CA LEU A 391 9.71 -27.06 -13.43
C LEU A 391 8.40 -26.93 -12.66
N GLY A 392 8.39 -27.29 -11.38
CA GLY A 392 7.23 -27.17 -10.51
C GLY A 392 6.78 -25.72 -10.36
N ALA A 393 7.73 -24.79 -10.23
CA ALA A 393 7.44 -23.36 -10.15
C ALA A 393 6.91 -22.79 -11.47
N LEU A 394 7.43 -23.23 -12.62
CA LEU A 394 6.90 -22.83 -13.93
C LEU A 394 5.50 -23.41 -14.20
N ALA A 395 5.19 -24.59 -13.66
CA ALA A 395 3.92 -25.27 -13.85
C ALA A 395 2.82 -24.83 -12.85
N VAL A 396 3.18 -24.33 -11.67
CA VAL A 396 2.21 -24.07 -10.59
C VAL A 396 1.19 -23.00 -10.96
N ILE A 397 1.62 -21.93 -11.63
CA ILE A 397 0.73 -20.83 -12.03
C ILE A 397 -0.30 -21.32 -13.06
N PRO A 398 0.09 -21.91 -14.21
CA PRO A 398 -0.88 -22.45 -15.16
C PRO A 398 -1.77 -23.53 -14.55
N ALA A 399 -1.22 -24.41 -13.68
CA ALA A 399 -2.01 -25.44 -13.03
C ALA A 399 -3.05 -24.87 -12.06
N ALA A 400 -2.67 -23.88 -11.25
CA ALA A 400 -3.57 -23.22 -10.32
C ALA A 400 -4.62 -22.39 -11.06
N ALA A 401 -4.26 -21.71 -12.15
CA ALA A 401 -5.15 -20.93 -12.99
C ALA A 401 -6.31 -21.75 -13.60
N ILE A 402 -6.15 -23.08 -13.75
CA ILE A 402 -7.21 -23.97 -14.24
C ILE A 402 -8.24 -24.29 -13.14
N SER A 403 -7.88 -24.13 -11.86
CA SER A 403 -8.82 -24.45 -10.78
C SER A 403 -10.00 -23.48 -10.75
N PRO A 404 -11.23 -23.93 -10.40
CA PRO A 404 -12.40 -23.05 -10.34
C PRO A 404 -12.20 -21.83 -9.45
N PHE A 405 -11.56 -21.99 -8.28
CA PHE A 405 -11.30 -20.86 -7.37
C PHE A 405 -10.47 -19.77 -8.05
N PHE A 406 -9.34 -20.14 -8.65
CA PHE A 406 -8.45 -19.17 -9.27
C PHE A 406 -8.93 -18.66 -10.63
N ALA A 407 -9.69 -19.47 -11.38
CA ALA A 407 -10.25 -19.07 -12.66
C ALA A 407 -11.45 -18.12 -12.51
N SER A 408 -12.29 -18.35 -11.49
CA SER A 408 -13.59 -17.66 -11.33
C SER A 408 -13.63 -16.64 -10.21
N THR A 409 -12.66 -16.65 -9.28
CA THR A 409 -12.60 -15.65 -8.21
C THR A 409 -11.47 -14.66 -8.47
N TYR A 410 -11.82 -13.41 -8.27
CA TYR A 410 -10.91 -12.29 -8.36
C TYR A 410 -9.72 -12.38 -7.37
N VAL A 411 -10.00 -12.76 -6.12
CA VAL A 411 -8.98 -12.91 -5.07
C VAL A 411 -7.97 -13.99 -5.48
N GLY A 412 -8.46 -15.05 -6.10
CA GLY A 412 -7.63 -16.07 -6.71
C GLY A 412 -6.71 -15.47 -7.78
N GLN A 413 -7.26 -14.79 -8.79
CA GLN A 413 -6.49 -14.21 -9.89
C GLN A 413 -5.40 -13.22 -9.40
N TYR A 414 -5.76 -12.32 -8.48
CA TYR A 414 -4.80 -11.40 -7.86
C TYR A 414 -3.67 -12.15 -7.13
N THR A 415 -4.03 -13.17 -6.34
CA THR A 415 -3.05 -14.00 -5.64
C THR A 415 -2.12 -14.69 -6.63
N LEU A 416 -2.64 -15.22 -7.74
CA LEU A 416 -1.81 -15.83 -8.77
C LEU A 416 -0.88 -14.83 -9.47
N ALA A 417 -1.35 -13.63 -9.77
CA ALA A 417 -0.51 -12.58 -10.33
C ALA A 417 0.67 -12.26 -9.40
N ARG A 418 0.40 -12.08 -8.11
CA ARG A 418 1.44 -11.82 -7.10
C ARG A 418 2.40 -12.99 -6.93
N VAL A 419 1.92 -14.22 -6.93
CA VAL A 419 2.80 -15.40 -6.87
C VAL A 419 3.61 -15.53 -8.17
N GLY A 420 3.02 -15.21 -9.32
CA GLY A 420 3.67 -15.20 -10.64
C GLY A 420 4.83 -14.22 -10.70
N ASP A 421 4.61 -12.95 -10.29
CA ASP A 421 5.64 -11.91 -10.21
C ASP A 421 6.85 -12.37 -9.39
N VAL A 422 6.58 -13.04 -8.27
CA VAL A 422 7.60 -13.45 -7.32
C VAL A 422 8.34 -14.74 -7.76
N ILE A 423 7.70 -15.59 -8.57
CA ILE A 423 8.31 -16.81 -9.15
C ILE A 423 9.04 -16.52 -10.47
N GLU A 424 8.74 -15.41 -11.16
CA GLU A 424 9.37 -15.00 -12.42
C GLU A 424 10.91 -15.17 -12.46
N PRO A 425 11.69 -14.83 -11.40
CA PRO A 425 13.14 -15.03 -11.40
C PRO A 425 13.58 -16.47 -11.72
N LEU A 426 12.77 -17.48 -11.37
CA LEU A 426 13.08 -18.89 -11.67
C LEU A 426 12.94 -19.22 -13.17
N ALA A 427 12.14 -18.47 -13.92
CA ALA A 427 12.05 -18.61 -15.37
C ALA A 427 13.35 -18.15 -16.05
N TRP A 428 13.92 -17.04 -15.58
CA TRP A 428 15.23 -16.55 -16.04
C TRP A 428 16.36 -17.53 -15.71
N LEU A 429 16.27 -18.20 -14.55
CA LEU A 429 17.19 -19.28 -14.20
C LEU A 429 17.05 -20.49 -15.14
N SER A 430 15.82 -20.87 -15.49
CA SER A 430 15.56 -21.93 -16.48
C SER A 430 16.21 -21.63 -17.83
N TRP A 431 16.06 -20.39 -18.31
CA TRP A 431 16.70 -19.93 -19.55
C TRP A 431 18.23 -20.00 -19.44
N GLY A 432 18.81 -19.44 -18.38
CA GLY A 432 20.26 -19.47 -18.18
C GLY A 432 20.84 -20.88 -18.06
N TRP A 433 20.11 -21.80 -17.41
CA TRP A 433 20.51 -23.20 -17.30
C TRP A 433 20.43 -23.92 -18.65
N GLY A 434 19.35 -23.69 -19.41
CA GLY A 434 19.21 -24.20 -20.77
C GLY A 434 20.35 -23.73 -21.68
N LEU A 435 20.70 -22.45 -21.66
CA LEU A 435 21.83 -21.89 -22.41
C LEU A 435 23.16 -22.53 -22.02
N ALA A 436 23.42 -22.72 -20.72
CA ALA A 436 24.65 -23.38 -20.28
C ALA A 436 24.76 -24.82 -20.83
N LEU A 437 23.65 -25.56 -20.88
CA LEU A 437 23.58 -26.91 -21.48
C LEU A 437 23.80 -26.87 -23.00
N VAL A 438 23.22 -25.88 -23.69
CA VAL A 438 23.37 -25.69 -25.14
C VAL A 438 24.81 -25.31 -25.50
N ILE A 439 25.45 -24.42 -24.74
CA ILE A 439 26.86 -24.03 -24.94
C ILE A 439 27.78 -25.25 -24.81
N GLY A 440 27.54 -26.12 -23.82
CA GLY A 440 28.27 -27.38 -23.70
C GLY A 440 28.05 -28.30 -24.92
N SER A 441 26.82 -28.35 -25.43
CA SER A 441 26.44 -29.16 -26.59
C SER A 441 26.99 -28.62 -27.92
N ALA A 442 27.24 -27.31 -28.02
CA ALA A 442 27.83 -26.67 -29.20
C ALA A 442 29.25 -27.17 -29.52
N ARG A 443 29.92 -27.78 -28.55
CA ARG A 443 31.24 -28.41 -28.72
C ARG A 443 31.17 -29.89 -29.14
N GLY A 444 29.96 -30.46 -29.28
CA GLY A 444 29.74 -31.88 -29.53
C GLY A 444 28.95 -32.18 -30.81
N LYS A 445 28.38 -33.39 -30.89
CA LYS A 445 27.61 -33.87 -32.05
C LYS A 445 26.32 -33.09 -32.32
N LEU A 446 25.81 -32.35 -31.34
CA LEU A 446 24.62 -31.49 -31.45
C LEU A 446 24.97 -30.03 -31.78
N ARG A 447 26.13 -29.79 -32.40
CA ARG A 447 26.63 -28.44 -32.69
C ARG A 447 25.66 -27.57 -33.49
N VAL A 448 25.15 -28.08 -34.61
CA VAL A 448 24.25 -27.31 -35.50
C VAL A 448 22.96 -26.87 -34.79
N PRO A 449 22.16 -27.77 -34.17
CA PRO A 449 20.96 -27.35 -33.45
C PRO A 449 21.27 -26.46 -32.24
N ALA A 450 22.40 -26.70 -31.55
CA ALA A 450 22.83 -25.84 -30.45
C ALA A 450 23.14 -24.41 -30.92
N ILE A 451 23.86 -24.24 -32.03
CA ILE A 451 24.15 -22.93 -32.62
C ILE A 451 22.86 -22.22 -33.04
N ALA A 452 21.93 -22.93 -33.68
CA ALA A 452 20.64 -22.35 -34.07
C ALA A 452 19.85 -21.82 -32.87
N ILE A 453 19.81 -22.58 -31.77
CA ILE A 453 19.16 -22.15 -30.51
C ILE A 453 19.87 -20.90 -29.92
N LEU A 454 21.20 -20.88 -29.93
CA LEU A 454 21.97 -19.71 -29.44
C LEU A 454 21.68 -18.46 -30.28
N ILE A 455 21.63 -18.59 -31.60
CA ILE A 455 21.26 -17.48 -32.51
C ILE A 455 19.84 -17.02 -32.23
N GLY A 456 18.88 -17.95 -32.08
CA GLY A 456 17.50 -17.62 -31.74
C GLY A 456 17.37 -16.87 -30.41
N CYS A 457 18.11 -17.29 -29.38
CA CYS A 457 18.16 -16.59 -28.11
C CYS A 457 18.76 -15.19 -28.26
N LEU A 458 19.87 -15.06 -29.01
CA LEU A 458 20.52 -13.77 -29.25
C LEU A 458 19.59 -12.80 -29.99
N LEU A 459 18.92 -13.27 -31.04
CA LEU A 459 17.92 -12.50 -31.78
C LEU A 459 16.74 -12.08 -30.89
N ALA A 460 16.31 -12.94 -29.96
CA ALA A 460 15.25 -12.62 -29.01
C ALA A 460 15.70 -11.63 -27.91
N MET A 461 16.99 -11.60 -27.57
CA MET A 461 17.55 -10.63 -26.62
C MET A 461 17.60 -9.21 -27.20
N VAL A 462 17.72 -9.04 -28.52
CA VAL A 462 17.76 -7.72 -29.16
C VAL A 462 16.52 -6.87 -28.85
N PRO A 463 15.27 -7.30 -29.19
CA PRO A 463 14.09 -6.52 -28.89
C PRO A 463 13.88 -6.34 -27.38
N ALA A 464 14.20 -7.35 -26.56
CA ALA A 464 14.13 -7.23 -25.09
C ALA A 464 15.12 -6.18 -24.54
N THR A 465 16.30 -6.06 -25.15
CA THR A 465 17.29 -5.04 -24.78
C THR A 465 16.82 -3.64 -25.16
N VAL A 466 16.22 -3.50 -26.36
CA VAL A 466 15.71 -2.23 -26.87
C VAL A 466 14.53 -1.73 -26.03
N SER A 467 13.57 -2.60 -25.70
CA SER A 467 12.38 -2.24 -24.90
C SER A 467 12.64 -2.20 -23.39
N GLY A 468 13.71 -2.85 -22.91
CA GLY A 468 14.14 -2.87 -21.52
C GLY A 468 15.29 -1.90 -21.23
N PRO A 469 16.53 -2.38 -21.03
CA PRO A 469 17.71 -1.58 -20.67
C PRO A 469 17.88 -0.28 -21.47
N LEU A 470 17.81 -0.35 -22.80
CA LEU A 470 18.10 0.79 -23.64
C LEU A 470 17.05 1.89 -23.45
N ALA A 471 15.76 1.52 -23.38
CA ALA A 471 14.66 2.44 -23.10
C ALA A 471 14.74 3.10 -21.70
N ARG A 472 15.56 2.56 -20.77
CA ARG A 472 15.83 3.17 -19.46
C ARG A 472 16.95 4.20 -19.50
N VAL A 473 17.99 3.96 -20.31
CA VAL A 473 19.18 4.80 -20.36
C VAL A 473 19.07 5.93 -21.39
N VAL A 474 18.32 5.72 -22.49
CA VAL A 474 18.08 6.75 -23.51
C VAL A 474 17.16 7.84 -22.94
N PRO A 475 17.58 9.12 -22.92
CA PRO A 475 16.75 10.21 -22.43
C PRO A 475 15.47 10.37 -23.26
N GLY A 476 14.32 10.54 -22.60
CA GLY A 476 13.05 10.87 -23.26
C GLY A 476 12.38 9.73 -24.04
N SER A 477 12.97 8.53 -24.10
CA SER A 477 12.37 7.39 -24.82
C SER A 477 11.19 6.76 -24.09
N SER A 478 11.05 7.00 -22.78
CA SER A 478 9.90 6.55 -21.99
C SER A 478 9.75 7.34 -20.68
N LEU A 479 8.54 7.39 -20.12
CA LEU A 479 8.26 7.86 -18.75
C LEU A 479 9.09 7.10 -17.69
N ARG A 480 9.59 5.93 -18.07
CA ARG A 480 10.36 5.01 -17.26
C ARG A 480 11.88 5.24 -17.34
N SER A 481 12.36 6.19 -18.13
CA SER A 481 13.79 6.48 -18.28
C SER A 481 14.40 7.10 -17.02
N PHE A 482 15.70 6.88 -16.79
CA PHE A 482 16.43 7.47 -15.66
C PHE A 482 16.54 9.00 -15.76
N ALA A 483 16.54 9.54 -16.98
CA ALA A 483 16.51 10.99 -17.18
C ALA A 483 15.17 11.57 -16.70
N THR A 484 14.06 11.01 -17.17
CA THR A 484 12.71 11.44 -16.77
C THR A 484 12.52 11.29 -15.27
N SER A 485 12.91 10.15 -14.69
CA SER A 485 12.79 9.92 -13.24
C SER A 485 13.54 10.93 -12.38
N ARG A 486 14.68 11.43 -12.85
CA ARG A 486 15.46 12.44 -12.12
C ARG A 486 14.90 13.84 -12.34
N SER A 487 14.39 14.14 -13.54
CA SER A 487 13.72 15.42 -13.80
C SER A 487 12.38 15.54 -13.07
N THR A 488 11.73 14.42 -12.76
CA THR A 488 10.47 14.35 -11.99
C THR A 488 10.68 13.90 -10.54
N ASP A 489 11.92 13.90 -10.04
CA ASP A 489 12.20 13.64 -8.61
C ASP A 489 11.59 14.77 -7.78
N LEU A 490 10.58 14.46 -6.98
CA LEU A 490 9.83 15.43 -6.18
C LEU A 490 10.70 16.09 -5.10
N THR A 491 11.81 15.46 -4.67
CA THR A 491 12.75 16.13 -3.76
C THR A 491 13.46 17.33 -4.40
N VAL A 492 13.47 17.39 -5.74
CA VAL A 492 14.02 18.49 -6.52
C VAL A 492 12.90 19.35 -7.11
N ALA A 493 11.89 18.72 -7.72
CA ALA A 493 10.78 19.42 -8.37
C ALA A 493 9.92 20.23 -7.38
N TRP A 494 9.79 19.76 -6.13
CA TRP A 494 9.05 20.46 -5.07
C TRP A 494 9.95 21.21 -4.10
N ARG A 495 11.16 21.60 -4.52
CA ARG A 495 12.13 22.22 -3.60
C ARG A 495 11.58 23.47 -2.90
N ASP A 496 10.84 24.29 -3.63
CA ASP A 496 10.17 25.49 -3.11
C ASP A 496 8.99 25.14 -2.18
N ARG A 497 8.13 24.18 -2.57
CA ARG A 497 7.03 23.65 -1.72
C ARG A 497 7.57 23.11 -0.40
N LEU A 498 8.59 22.26 -0.47
CA LEU A 498 9.24 21.65 0.71
C LEU A 498 9.92 22.70 1.60
N ALA A 499 10.52 23.75 1.01
CA ALA A 499 11.09 24.86 1.76
C ALA A 499 10.02 25.67 2.50
N ALA A 500 8.86 25.91 1.88
CA ALA A 500 7.73 26.59 2.52
C ALA A 500 7.10 25.76 3.66
N LEU A 501 7.09 24.44 3.51
CA LEU A 501 6.57 23.54 4.53
C LEU A 501 7.57 23.28 5.67
N ALA A 502 8.88 23.28 5.41
CA ALA A 502 9.92 23.01 6.40
C ALA A 502 9.74 23.74 7.76
N PRO A 503 9.43 25.05 7.84
CA PRO A 503 9.26 25.74 9.12
C PRO A 503 7.97 25.41 9.87
N LEU A 504 7.00 24.70 9.26
CA LEU A 504 5.74 24.38 9.92
C LEU A 504 5.94 23.33 11.02
N PRO A 505 5.19 23.40 12.14
CA PRO A 505 5.28 22.43 13.23
C PRO A 505 5.06 20.96 12.76
N PRO A 506 5.63 19.96 13.44
CA PRO A 506 5.37 18.55 13.11
C PRO A 506 3.89 18.13 13.25
N SER A 507 3.14 18.77 14.15
CA SER A 507 1.70 18.55 14.36
C SER A 507 0.80 19.17 13.29
N THR A 508 1.38 19.67 12.20
CA THR A 508 0.65 20.26 11.07
C THR A 508 -0.12 19.17 10.34
N VAL A 509 -1.44 19.32 10.27
CA VAL A 509 -2.32 18.53 9.39
C VAL A 509 -2.58 19.32 8.11
N ILE A 510 -2.33 18.70 6.95
CA ILE A 510 -2.46 19.32 5.63
C ILE A 510 -3.61 18.69 4.85
N LEU A 511 -4.53 19.53 4.39
CA LEU A 511 -5.54 19.15 3.38
C LEU A 511 -4.99 19.50 1.99
N THR A 512 -4.91 18.52 1.11
CA THR A 512 -4.42 18.64 -0.27
C THR A 512 -4.93 17.46 -1.10
N HIS A 513 -4.85 17.54 -2.43
CA HIS A 513 -5.34 16.46 -3.30
C HIS A 513 -4.73 15.12 -2.87
N PRO A 514 -5.51 14.00 -2.82
CA PRO A 514 -5.02 12.73 -2.28
C PRO A 514 -3.68 12.27 -2.87
N ASP A 515 -3.47 12.39 -4.18
CA ASP A 515 -2.18 12.03 -4.82
C ASP A 515 -1.02 12.87 -4.28
N THR A 516 -1.18 14.20 -4.22
CA THR A 516 -0.20 15.11 -3.63
C THR A 516 0.01 14.84 -2.15
N ALA A 517 -1.05 14.50 -1.41
CA ALA A 517 -1.00 14.20 0.02
C ALA A 517 -0.14 12.97 0.30
N TYR A 518 -0.28 11.93 -0.51
CA TYR A 518 0.52 10.72 -0.43
C TYR A 518 2.02 11.00 -0.56
N GLU A 519 2.39 11.78 -1.57
CA GLU A 519 3.77 12.19 -1.82
C GLU A 519 4.31 13.09 -0.69
N LEU A 520 3.49 14.06 -0.29
CA LEU A 520 3.83 15.05 0.73
C LEU A 520 4.07 14.41 2.10
N ALA A 521 3.21 13.49 2.50
CA ALA A 521 3.33 12.80 3.77
C ALA A 521 4.58 11.92 3.80
N GLY A 522 4.93 11.25 2.70
CA GLY A 522 6.20 10.53 2.59
C GLY A 522 7.42 11.45 2.69
N LEU A 523 7.40 12.59 1.99
CA LEU A 523 8.51 13.53 1.96
C LEU A 523 8.71 14.27 3.28
N THR A 524 7.62 14.64 3.96
CA THR A 524 7.68 15.55 5.13
C THR A 524 7.34 14.89 6.46
N GLY A 525 6.61 13.78 6.46
CA GLY A 525 6.07 13.14 7.66
C GLY A 525 4.91 13.89 8.30
N ARG A 526 4.36 14.91 7.64
CA ARG A 526 3.17 15.62 8.12
C ARG A 526 1.94 14.77 7.90
N GLU A 527 0.99 14.91 8.83
CA GLU A 527 -0.31 14.28 8.72
C GLU A 527 -1.10 14.90 7.57
N VAL A 528 -1.83 14.05 6.85
CA VAL A 528 -2.69 14.45 5.75
C VAL A 528 -4.10 13.95 5.97
N VAL A 529 -5.09 14.61 5.36
CA VAL A 529 -6.49 14.23 5.56
C VAL A 529 -6.83 12.91 4.88
N ALA A 530 -6.37 12.75 3.63
CA ALA A 530 -6.63 11.59 2.79
C ALA A 530 -5.42 11.28 1.90
N VAL A 531 -5.32 10.03 1.44
CA VAL A 531 -4.41 9.57 0.38
C VAL A 531 -5.22 8.73 -0.62
N PRO A 532 -4.68 8.36 -1.81
CA PRO A 532 -5.43 7.61 -2.80
C PRO A 532 -5.84 6.25 -2.23
N LEU A 533 -6.93 5.67 -2.77
CA LEU A 533 -7.43 4.36 -2.35
C LEU A 533 -6.30 3.31 -2.35
N THR A 534 -5.49 3.29 -3.41
CA THR A 534 -4.39 2.33 -3.59
C THR A 534 -3.31 2.40 -2.52
N HIS A 535 -3.25 3.49 -1.76
CA HIS A 535 -2.24 3.75 -0.74
C HIS A 535 -2.83 4.00 0.65
N THR A 536 -4.15 3.94 0.82
CA THR A 536 -4.76 4.09 2.15
C THR A 536 -4.54 2.80 2.95
N PRO A 537 -3.98 2.85 4.17
CA PRO A 537 -3.81 1.66 5.00
C PRO A 537 -5.15 0.95 5.22
N ALA A 538 -5.20 -0.37 5.07
CA ALA A 538 -6.46 -1.13 5.06
C ALA A 538 -7.32 -0.91 6.31
N GLN A 539 -6.68 -0.72 7.47
CA GLN A 539 -7.34 -0.50 8.75
C GLN A 539 -8.05 0.87 8.81
N VAL A 540 -7.51 1.88 8.12
CA VAL A 540 -8.11 3.21 7.99
C VAL A 540 -9.14 3.20 6.87
N GLU A 541 -8.86 2.50 5.77
CA GLU A 541 -9.75 2.38 4.62
C GLU A 541 -11.14 1.88 5.03
N VAL A 542 -11.19 0.80 5.82
CA VAL A 542 -12.45 0.23 6.30
C VAL A 542 -13.20 1.15 7.28
N LYS A 543 -12.45 1.98 8.02
CA LYS A 543 -13.03 2.83 9.06
C LYS A 543 -13.61 4.13 8.50
N ASP A 544 -12.80 4.88 7.76
CA ASP A 544 -13.14 6.23 7.29
C ASP A 544 -12.42 6.68 6.01
N GLY A 545 -11.63 5.82 5.35
CA GLY A 545 -10.86 6.16 4.15
C GLY A 545 -11.66 6.75 2.99
N PRO A 546 -12.77 6.11 2.55
CA PRO A 546 -13.64 6.67 1.52
C PRO A 546 -14.15 8.06 1.87
N ARG A 547 -14.59 8.25 3.12
CA ARG A 547 -15.11 9.53 3.58
C ARG A 547 -14.04 10.63 3.59
N ARG A 548 -12.82 10.32 4.07
CA ARG A 548 -11.68 11.24 4.03
C ARG A 548 -11.40 11.73 2.62
N ARG A 549 -11.36 10.81 1.65
CA ARG A 549 -11.12 11.16 0.23
C ARG A 549 -12.22 12.05 -0.31
N THR A 550 -13.48 11.67 -0.09
CA THR A 550 -14.64 12.48 -0.48
C THR A 550 -14.58 13.88 0.11
N ASP A 551 -14.44 14.02 1.43
CA ASP A 551 -14.40 15.33 2.08
C ASP A 551 -13.22 16.19 1.57
N THR A 552 -12.07 15.57 1.31
CA THR A 552 -10.89 16.24 0.77
C THR A 552 -11.14 16.75 -0.64
N LEU A 553 -11.67 15.90 -1.52
CA LEU A 553 -11.95 16.26 -2.92
C LEU A 553 -13.07 17.30 -3.00
N ASP A 554 -14.11 17.21 -2.17
CA ASP A 554 -15.17 18.21 -2.16
C ASP A 554 -14.71 19.57 -1.68
N ALA A 555 -13.85 19.59 -0.67
CA ALA A 555 -13.23 20.81 -0.19
C ALA A 555 -12.35 21.46 -1.27
N LEU A 556 -11.56 20.66 -1.99
CA LEU A 556 -10.61 21.16 -3.00
C LEU A 556 -11.26 21.51 -4.34
N TYR A 557 -12.34 20.82 -4.71
CA TYR A 557 -13.11 21.07 -5.94
C TYR A 557 -14.24 22.08 -5.75
N GLY A 558 -14.32 22.70 -4.58
CA GLY A 558 -15.28 23.75 -4.30
C GLY A 558 -16.74 23.30 -4.37
N ARG A 559 -17.00 22.06 -3.93
CA ARG A 559 -18.34 21.45 -3.93
C ARG A 559 -19.07 21.64 -2.61
N LEU A 560 -18.36 22.09 -1.58
CA LEU A 560 -18.91 22.34 -0.25
C LEU A 560 -19.37 23.79 -0.15
N ASP A 561 -20.49 24.03 0.52
CA ASP A 561 -20.80 25.37 1.02
C ASP A 561 -19.82 25.78 2.15
N SER A 562 -19.92 27.04 2.60
CA SER A 562 -19.04 27.57 3.65
C SER A 562 -19.07 26.75 4.94
N ALA A 563 -20.26 26.30 5.36
CA ALA A 563 -20.42 25.54 6.60
C ALA A 563 -19.78 24.16 6.51
N ASN A 564 -19.97 23.46 5.39
CA ASN A 564 -19.40 22.16 5.16
C ASN A 564 -17.88 22.23 4.94
N LEU A 565 -17.36 23.25 4.25
CA LEU A 565 -15.91 23.47 4.11
C LEU A 565 -15.26 23.68 5.48
N ALA A 566 -15.77 24.62 6.27
CA ALA A 566 -15.29 24.85 7.63
C ALA A 566 -15.42 23.57 8.48
N GLY A 567 -16.51 22.81 8.28
CA GLY A 567 -16.79 21.58 9.01
C GLY A 567 -15.76 20.48 8.73
N VAL A 568 -15.33 20.34 7.47
CA VAL A 568 -14.25 19.42 7.08
C VAL A 568 -12.92 19.85 7.69
N LEU A 569 -12.57 21.15 7.60
CA LEU A 569 -11.33 21.67 8.18
C LEU A 569 -11.26 21.43 9.70
N GLU A 570 -12.36 21.67 10.41
CA GLU A 570 -12.45 21.43 11.87
C GLU A 570 -12.46 19.94 12.23
N HIS A 571 -13.19 19.11 11.46
CA HIS A 571 -13.30 17.68 11.74
C HIS A 571 -11.94 16.98 11.67
N TYR A 572 -11.16 17.24 10.62
CA TYR A 572 -9.83 16.66 10.45
C TYR A 572 -8.71 17.49 11.09
N ARG A 573 -9.06 18.55 11.83
CA ARG A 573 -8.10 19.45 12.49
C ARG A 573 -7.06 20.03 11.52
N VAL A 574 -7.51 20.37 10.32
CA VAL A 574 -6.67 20.92 9.27
C VAL A 574 -6.06 22.22 9.75
N THR A 575 -4.74 22.31 9.65
CA THR A 575 -4.00 23.53 9.99
C THR A 575 -3.61 24.31 8.75
N HIS A 576 -3.41 23.60 7.63
CA HIS A 576 -2.99 24.18 6.37
C HIS A 576 -3.69 23.49 5.20
N VAL A 577 -3.97 24.25 4.15
CA VAL A 577 -4.49 23.75 2.87
C VAL A 577 -3.44 24.00 1.81
N LEU A 578 -2.93 22.93 1.19
CA LEU A 578 -2.05 23.01 0.04
C LEU A 578 -2.87 22.70 -1.22
N VAL A 579 -2.77 23.58 -2.21
CA VAL A 579 -3.51 23.45 -3.47
C VAL A 579 -2.51 23.44 -4.61
N ASP A 580 -2.57 22.39 -5.44
CA ASP A 580 -1.86 22.35 -6.71
C ASP A 580 -2.72 23.06 -7.77
N LEU A 581 -2.14 23.96 -8.55
CA LEU A 581 -2.89 24.68 -9.59
C LEU A 581 -2.94 23.89 -10.89
N GLU A 582 -2.08 22.88 -11.05
CA GLU A 582 -2.06 22.00 -12.21
C GLU A 582 -3.12 20.92 -12.08
N GLY A 583 -4.32 21.18 -12.63
CA GLY A 583 -5.42 20.21 -12.69
C GLY A 583 -6.67 20.60 -11.92
N GLU A 584 -6.61 21.66 -11.12
CA GLU A 584 -7.75 22.13 -10.32
C GLU A 584 -8.73 23.00 -11.11
N ASN A 585 -10.00 22.91 -10.75
CA ASN A 585 -11.06 23.72 -11.34
C ASN A 585 -10.90 25.19 -10.90
N ALA A 586 -10.87 26.12 -11.87
CA ALA A 586 -10.76 27.55 -11.60
C ALA A 586 -11.83 28.06 -10.61
N ALA A 587 -13.06 27.52 -10.67
CA ALA A 587 -14.13 27.87 -9.73
C ALA A 587 -13.80 27.47 -8.28
N ALA A 588 -13.17 26.30 -8.11
CA ALA A 588 -12.77 25.81 -6.80
C ALA A 588 -11.65 26.65 -6.18
N LEU A 589 -10.67 27.04 -7.01
CA LEU A 589 -9.60 27.95 -6.61
C LEU A 589 -10.14 29.31 -6.17
N LEU A 590 -11.15 29.84 -6.87
CA LEU A 590 -11.83 31.08 -6.49
C LEU A 590 -12.57 30.95 -5.14
N GLN A 591 -13.21 29.81 -4.89
CA GLN A 591 -13.87 29.57 -3.60
C GLN A 591 -12.86 29.51 -2.46
N LEU A 592 -11.79 28.72 -2.59
CA LEU A 592 -10.75 28.62 -1.55
C LEU A 592 -10.07 29.97 -1.31
N ALA A 593 -9.80 30.74 -2.36
CA ALA A 593 -9.20 32.07 -2.25
C ALA A 593 -10.13 33.12 -1.60
N SER A 594 -11.46 32.93 -1.69
CA SER A 594 -12.46 33.81 -1.08
C SER A 594 -12.88 33.38 0.33
N ALA A 595 -12.49 32.18 0.77
CA ALA A 595 -12.76 31.70 2.12
C ALA A 595 -11.94 32.49 3.16
N GLN A 596 -12.62 33.34 3.93
CA GLN A 596 -11.99 34.22 4.92
C GLN A 596 -11.28 33.48 6.07
N ILE A 597 -11.57 32.19 6.22
CA ILE A 597 -10.90 31.27 7.15
C ILE A 597 -9.57 30.71 6.62
N LEU A 598 -9.16 31.07 5.40
CA LEU A 598 -7.90 30.62 4.78
C LEU A 598 -7.00 31.82 4.49
N VAL A 599 -5.89 31.91 5.22
CA VAL A 599 -4.89 32.97 5.04
C VAL A 599 -3.73 32.42 4.22
N ARG A 600 -3.48 32.99 3.02
CA ARG A 600 -2.34 32.56 2.20
C ARG A 600 -1.02 32.90 2.89
N VAL A 601 -0.17 31.89 3.10
CA VAL A 601 1.13 32.03 3.79
C VAL A 601 2.32 31.78 2.87
N ALA A 602 2.15 31.03 1.79
CA ALA A 602 3.18 30.84 0.76
C ALA A 602 2.55 30.50 -0.60
N SER A 603 3.34 30.64 -1.66
CA SER A 603 2.98 30.29 -3.04
C SER A 603 4.23 30.06 -3.87
N GLY A 604 4.10 29.31 -4.96
CA GLY A 604 5.13 29.18 -5.98
C GLY A 604 4.52 28.91 -7.35
N ASP A 605 5.35 28.48 -8.30
CA ASP A 605 4.88 28.17 -9.65
C ASP A 605 3.97 26.94 -9.60
N GLY A 606 2.68 27.16 -9.84
CA GLY A 606 1.67 26.11 -9.87
C GLY A 606 1.18 25.63 -8.50
N TRP A 607 1.40 26.34 -7.38
CA TRP A 607 0.84 25.92 -6.09
C TRP A 607 0.62 27.06 -5.09
N LEU A 608 -0.32 26.86 -4.17
CA LEU A 608 -0.68 27.80 -3.10
C LEU A 608 -0.75 27.08 -1.74
N LEU A 609 -0.25 27.72 -0.68
CA LEU A 609 -0.37 27.24 0.70
C LEU A 609 -1.12 28.25 1.55
N TYR A 610 -2.22 27.80 2.14
CA TYR A 610 -3.04 28.53 3.07
C TYR A 610 -2.86 27.98 4.48
N ARG A 611 -2.95 28.86 5.48
CA ARG A 611 -3.12 28.52 6.89
C ARG A 611 -4.60 28.67 7.24
N TYR A 612 -5.15 27.68 7.91
CA TYR A 612 -6.50 27.77 8.48
C TYR A 612 -6.50 28.73 9.67
N ASP A 613 -7.41 29.71 9.66
CA ASP A 613 -7.60 30.71 10.70
C ASP A 613 -9.03 30.63 11.25
N PRO A 614 -9.25 29.96 12.40
CA PRO A 614 -10.59 29.81 12.97
C PRO A 614 -11.20 31.13 13.42
N SER A 615 -10.41 32.21 13.60
CA SER A 615 -10.95 33.53 13.95
C SER A 615 -11.82 34.14 12.84
N GLY A 616 -11.68 33.65 11.60
CA GLY A 616 -12.51 34.05 10.47
C GLY A 616 -13.88 33.36 10.40
N LEU A 617 -14.18 32.40 11.28
CA LEU A 617 -15.42 31.60 11.22
C LEU A 617 -16.69 32.45 11.31
N ASP A 618 -16.72 33.45 12.20
CA ASP A 618 -17.86 34.35 12.38
C ASP A 618 -18.26 35.05 11.06
N ALA A 619 -17.26 35.55 10.33
CA ALA A 619 -17.48 36.30 9.11
C ALA A 619 -17.76 35.38 7.92
N PHE A 620 -17.16 34.19 7.90
CA PHE A 620 -17.31 33.21 6.82
C PHE A 620 -18.64 32.45 6.85
N LEU A 621 -19.16 32.13 8.04
CA LEU A 621 -20.38 31.34 8.19
C LEU A 621 -21.67 32.18 8.19
N HIS A 622 -21.56 33.51 8.25
CA HIS A 622 -22.69 34.44 8.35
C HIS A 622 -23.71 34.07 9.45
N LEU A 623 -23.25 33.46 10.55
CA LEU A 623 -24.12 33.15 11.69
C LEU A 623 -24.69 34.45 12.26
N THR A 624 -26.00 34.47 12.56
CA THR A 624 -26.67 35.65 13.11
C THR A 624 -26.03 36.09 14.42
N THR A 625 -26.19 37.36 14.80
CA THR A 625 -25.59 37.92 16.02
C THR A 625 -26.23 37.40 17.32
N GLN A 626 -27.29 36.60 17.22
CA GLN A 626 -27.93 35.97 18.38
C GLN A 626 -27.31 34.58 18.62
N PRO A 627 -27.33 34.06 19.88
CA PRO A 627 -26.92 32.68 20.14
C PRO A 627 -27.64 31.72 19.20
N GLY A 628 -26.86 30.94 18.45
CA GLY A 628 -27.41 30.15 17.37
C GLY A 628 -26.48 29.03 16.95
N THR A 629 -27.07 28.02 16.32
CA THR A 629 -26.39 26.88 15.72
C THR A 629 -26.47 26.96 14.21
N GLY A 630 -25.39 26.66 13.52
CA GLY A 630 -25.39 26.40 12.08
C GLY A 630 -24.36 25.35 11.71
N PRO A 631 -24.52 24.60 10.61
CA PRO A 631 -25.73 24.50 9.80
C PRO A 631 -26.84 23.71 10.55
N HIS A 632 -28.10 23.88 10.13
CA HIS A 632 -29.25 23.14 10.69
C HIS A 632 -29.25 21.65 10.32
N GLN A 633 -28.51 21.27 9.28
CA GLN A 633 -28.28 19.89 8.87
C GLN A 633 -26.77 19.68 8.69
N VAL A 634 -26.24 18.60 9.27
CA VAL A 634 -24.82 18.25 9.19
C VAL A 634 -24.67 16.76 8.91
N VAL A 635 -23.69 16.38 8.10
CA VAL A 635 -23.34 14.97 7.91
C VAL A 635 -22.41 14.54 9.02
N ALA A 636 -22.62 13.35 9.59
CA ALA A 636 -21.65 12.70 10.47
C ALA A 636 -20.25 12.70 9.82
N GLY A 637 -19.21 13.15 10.54
CA GLY A 637 -17.91 13.44 9.94
C GLY A 637 -17.67 14.91 9.55
N ARG A 638 -18.62 15.81 9.81
CA ARG A 638 -18.45 17.27 9.68
C ARG A 638 -18.56 17.95 11.04
N ALA A 639 -18.70 19.27 11.09
CA ALA A 639 -18.89 20.00 12.33
C ALA A 639 -20.18 20.80 12.34
N VAL A 640 -20.77 20.94 13.52
CA VAL A 640 -21.78 21.96 13.82
C VAL A 640 -21.09 23.13 14.51
N PHE A 641 -21.56 24.34 14.27
CA PHE A 641 -21.01 25.57 14.80
C PHE A 641 -22.00 26.19 15.76
N GLY A 642 -21.49 26.61 16.91
CA GLY A 642 -22.22 27.41 17.88
C GLY A 642 -21.59 28.78 18.01
N ARG A 643 -22.38 29.84 17.85
CA ARG A 643 -21.96 31.21 18.13
C ARG A 643 -22.54 31.66 19.47
N LEU A 644 -21.71 32.26 20.33
CA LEU A 644 -22.17 32.86 21.58
C LEU A 644 -21.55 34.23 21.79
N GLU A 645 -22.36 35.17 22.29
CA GLU A 645 -21.83 36.40 22.87
C GLU A 645 -21.53 36.17 24.36
N TRP A 646 -20.26 36.21 24.77
CA TRP A 646 -19.82 36.00 26.15
C TRP A 646 -19.19 37.27 26.73
N ARG A 647 -19.64 37.68 27.92
CA ARG A 647 -19.12 38.85 28.65
C ARG A 647 -18.60 38.50 30.05
N GLY A 648 -18.41 37.22 30.33
CA GLY A 648 -17.91 36.72 31.62
C GLY A 648 -16.39 36.62 31.68
N ALA A 649 -15.89 36.13 32.81
CA ALA A 649 -14.48 35.77 32.97
C ALA A 649 -14.09 34.65 31.97
N PRO A 650 -12.80 34.55 31.58
CA PRO A 650 -12.35 33.44 30.79
C PRO A 650 -12.41 32.18 31.66
N ASP A 651 -13.15 31.19 31.20
CA ASP A 651 -13.41 29.96 31.94
C ASP A 651 -13.48 28.79 30.94
N PRO A 652 -12.97 27.59 31.28
CA PRO A 652 -13.14 26.45 30.42
C PRO A 652 -14.62 26.07 30.36
N ALA A 653 -15.11 25.82 29.15
CA ALA A 653 -16.47 25.38 28.92
C ALA A 653 -16.48 24.12 28.04
N ARG A 654 -17.63 23.47 27.93
CA ARG A 654 -17.83 22.30 27.07
C ARG A 654 -18.96 22.57 26.10
N LEU A 655 -18.67 22.51 24.81
CA LEU A 655 -19.68 22.49 23.78
C LEU A 655 -20.20 21.05 23.65
N GLU A 656 -21.46 20.82 23.94
CA GLU A 656 -22.09 19.49 23.97
C GLU A 656 -23.23 19.39 22.96
N ALA A 657 -23.34 18.27 22.25
CA ALA A 657 -24.49 17.91 21.43
C ALA A 657 -25.15 16.65 22.00
N ASP A 658 -26.39 16.78 22.47
CA ASP A 658 -27.19 15.66 22.99
C ASP A 658 -28.16 15.17 21.92
N GLN A 659 -28.24 13.85 21.73
CA GLN A 659 -29.24 13.25 20.86
C GLN A 659 -30.64 13.39 21.46
N VAL A 660 -31.57 13.98 20.72
CA VAL A 660 -32.97 14.12 21.14
C VAL A 660 -33.61 12.73 21.23
N GLY A 661 -34.08 12.36 22.42
CA GLY A 661 -34.68 11.05 22.68
C GLY A 661 -33.68 9.89 22.75
N GLY A 662 -32.37 10.19 22.75
CA GLY A 662 -31.29 9.20 22.89
C GLY A 662 -30.46 9.40 24.15
N THR A 663 -29.41 8.59 24.30
CA THR A 663 -28.43 8.68 25.41
C THR A 663 -27.03 9.10 24.93
N ARG A 664 -26.88 9.40 23.63
CA ARG A 664 -25.60 9.81 23.05
C ARG A 664 -25.39 11.31 23.23
N THR A 665 -24.24 11.66 23.80
CA THR A 665 -23.75 13.03 23.91
C THR A 665 -22.35 13.12 23.33
N PHE A 666 -22.12 14.11 22.48
CA PHE A 666 -20.79 14.46 21.97
C PHE A 666 -20.34 15.74 22.64
N SER A 667 -19.05 15.87 22.96
CA SER A 667 -18.55 17.08 23.61
C SER A 667 -17.15 17.47 23.16
N ARG A 668 -16.88 18.78 23.18
CA ARG A 668 -15.55 19.37 22.98
C ARG A 668 -15.32 20.41 24.08
N THR A 669 -14.15 20.35 24.72
CA THR A 669 -13.73 21.42 25.63
C THR A 669 -13.28 22.62 24.82
N ILE A 670 -13.75 23.80 25.21
CA ILE A 670 -13.41 25.09 24.62
C ILE A 670 -12.94 26.05 25.73
N GLN A 671 -12.23 27.10 25.33
CA GLN A 671 -11.82 28.17 26.23
C GLN A 671 -12.55 29.44 25.81
N LEU A 672 -13.32 30.03 26.72
CA LEU A 672 -14.03 31.26 26.45
C LEU A 672 -13.06 32.45 26.55
N ALA A 673 -12.94 33.23 25.48
CA ALA A 673 -12.14 34.45 25.50
C ALA A 673 -12.88 35.62 26.19
N VAL A 674 -12.13 36.56 26.75
CA VAL A 674 -12.67 37.80 27.36
C VAL A 674 -13.00 38.87 26.31
N SER A 675 -12.35 38.79 25.15
CA SER A 675 -12.50 39.72 24.03
C SER A 675 -11.96 39.07 22.76
N PRO A 676 -12.67 39.09 21.62
CA PRO A 676 -13.93 39.82 21.34
C PRO A 676 -15.18 39.22 22.03
N PRO A 677 -16.31 39.97 22.13
CA PRO A 677 -17.49 39.52 22.85
C PRO A 677 -18.25 38.38 22.17
N SER A 678 -17.97 38.07 20.89
CA SER A 678 -18.60 36.99 20.12
C SER A 678 -17.52 36.07 19.56
N GLU A 679 -17.72 34.76 19.70
CA GLU A 679 -16.84 33.74 19.15
C GLU A 679 -17.69 32.57 18.63
N THR A 680 -17.28 31.99 17.49
CA THR A 680 -17.87 30.78 16.92
C THR A 680 -16.96 29.59 17.20
N TRP A 681 -17.51 28.54 17.79
CA TRP A 681 -16.81 27.28 18.00
C TRP A 681 -17.42 26.17 17.17
N ALA A 682 -16.56 25.25 16.73
CA ALA A 682 -16.97 24.04 16.04
C ALA A 682 -17.01 22.84 16.99
N LEU A 683 -18.08 22.05 16.91
CA LEU A 683 -18.17 20.70 17.47
C LEU A 683 -18.15 19.69 16.31
N PRO A 684 -17.01 19.02 16.07
CA PRO A 684 -16.95 17.89 15.15
C PRO A 684 -17.92 16.79 15.58
N ILE A 685 -18.79 16.37 14.66
CA ILE A 685 -19.72 15.27 14.85
C ILE A 685 -19.02 13.97 14.43
N PRO A 686 -18.94 12.96 15.31
CA PRO A 686 -18.30 11.69 14.97
C PRO A 686 -18.93 11.00 13.76
N LEU A 687 -18.12 10.27 13.00
CA LEU A 687 -18.58 9.51 11.82
C LEU A 687 -19.60 8.42 12.15
N ASP A 688 -19.57 7.90 13.37
CA ASP A 688 -20.49 6.89 13.89
C ASP A 688 -21.71 7.48 14.60
N ALA A 689 -21.90 8.82 14.52
CA ALA A 689 -23.11 9.47 15.00
C ALA A 689 -24.35 8.87 14.33
N THR A 690 -25.39 8.66 15.14
CA THR A 690 -26.67 8.12 14.69
C THR A 690 -27.45 9.21 13.96
N VAL A 691 -28.12 8.86 12.87
CA VAL A 691 -29.02 9.77 12.16
C VAL A 691 -30.13 10.19 13.13
N GLY A 692 -30.38 11.48 13.25
CA GLY A 692 -31.39 12.00 14.19
C GLY A 692 -31.25 13.48 14.50
N GLN A 693 -32.08 13.95 15.43
CA GLN A 693 -32.05 15.33 15.93
C GLN A 693 -31.13 15.44 17.14
N TYR A 694 -30.40 16.54 17.24
CA TYR A 694 -29.48 16.84 18.32
C TYR A 694 -29.70 18.27 18.81
N THR A 695 -29.47 18.50 20.10
CA THR A 695 -29.45 19.84 20.69
C THR A 695 -28.03 20.21 21.06
N LEU A 696 -27.54 21.33 20.53
CA LEU A 696 -26.26 21.91 20.92
C LEU A 696 -26.45 22.81 22.14
N ARG A 697 -25.58 22.65 23.12
CA ARG A 697 -25.53 23.47 24.33
C ARG A 697 -24.09 23.76 24.75
N LEU A 698 -23.90 24.88 25.42
CA LEU A 698 -22.65 25.22 26.08
C LEU A 698 -22.78 24.95 27.58
N VAL A 699 -21.91 24.12 28.14
CA VAL A 699 -21.85 23.83 29.58
C VAL A 699 -20.64 24.53 30.18
N LEU A 700 -20.88 25.48 31.08
CA LEU A 700 -19.87 26.25 31.80
C LEU A 700 -19.22 25.43 32.93
N ALA A 701 -18.12 25.91 33.52
CA ALA A 701 -17.39 25.19 34.56
C ALA A 701 -18.21 24.98 35.84
N ASP A 702 -19.16 25.87 36.14
CA ASP A 702 -20.11 25.77 37.25
C ASP A 702 -21.26 24.78 37.00
N GLY A 703 -21.31 24.17 35.81
CA GLY A 703 -22.36 23.25 35.38
C GLY A 703 -23.57 23.93 34.74
N THR A 704 -23.59 25.26 34.66
CA THR A 704 -24.65 26.00 33.97
C THR A 704 -24.65 25.65 32.48
N SER A 705 -25.82 25.35 31.93
CA SER A 705 -26.00 24.97 30.53
C SER A 705 -26.78 26.04 29.76
N VAL A 706 -26.22 26.53 28.66
CA VAL A 706 -26.83 27.48 27.74
C VAL A 706 -27.21 26.75 26.44
N ALA A 707 -28.51 26.68 26.14
CA ALA A 707 -28.96 26.11 24.88
C ALA A 707 -28.55 27.00 23.70
N MET A 708 -27.95 26.41 22.67
CA MET A 708 -27.51 27.14 21.47
C MET A 708 -28.45 26.92 20.29
N GLY A 709 -29.09 25.75 20.20
CA GLY A 709 -30.02 25.42 19.12
C GLY A 709 -30.13 23.92 18.87
N ALA A 710 -30.97 23.56 17.90
CA ALA A 710 -31.15 22.18 17.45
C ALA A 710 -30.67 22.03 16.00
N PHE A 711 -30.18 20.84 15.69
CA PHE A 711 -29.69 20.49 14.37
C PHE A 711 -29.92 19.00 14.06
N ALA A 712 -30.00 18.67 12.78
CA ALA A 712 -30.12 17.32 12.29
C ALA A 712 -28.74 16.76 11.94
N VAL A 713 -28.45 15.54 12.38
CA VAL A 713 -27.31 14.76 11.90
C VAL A 713 -27.81 13.74 10.89
N GLY A 714 -27.27 13.82 9.68
CA GLY A 714 -27.42 12.79 8.65
C GLY A 714 -26.18 11.92 8.53
N ARG A 715 -26.21 11.00 7.57
CA ARG A 715 -25.10 10.09 7.28
C ARG A 715 -24.94 9.86 5.78
N LEU A 716 -23.70 9.95 5.31
CA LEU A 716 -23.29 9.58 3.96
C LEU A 716 -22.89 8.10 3.94
N TYR A 717 -23.35 7.39 2.93
CA TYR A 717 -22.97 6.03 2.57
C TYR A 717 -22.40 6.07 1.16
N GLN A 718 -21.25 5.44 0.98
CA GLN A 718 -20.61 5.39 -0.32
C GLN A 718 -21.22 4.25 -1.14
N ALA A 719 -21.60 4.52 -2.39
CA ALA A 719 -22.37 3.54 -3.14
C ALA A 719 -21.51 2.34 -3.57
N GLU A 720 -20.19 2.50 -3.72
CA GLU A 720 -19.28 1.41 -4.07
C GLU A 720 -19.28 0.25 -3.05
N ASP A 721 -19.58 0.53 -1.78
CA ASP A 721 -19.76 -0.51 -0.75
C ASP A 721 -20.91 -1.46 -1.11
N MET A 722 -21.89 -0.97 -1.87
CA MET A 722 -23.04 -1.72 -2.38
C MET A 722 -22.75 -2.39 -3.73
N GLY A 723 -21.73 -1.93 -4.47
CA GLY A 723 -21.35 -2.44 -5.80
C GLY A 723 -20.66 -3.81 -5.84
N GLY A 724 -20.66 -4.55 -4.73
CA GLY A 724 -20.13 -5.93 -4.66
C GLY A 724 -18.76 -6.08 -4.00
N VAL A 725 -18.29 -5.07 -3.26
CA VAL A 725 -17.12 -5.21 -2.37
C VAL A 725 -17.46 -6.07 -1.14
N ILE A 726 -18.73 -6.09 -0.71
CA ILE A 726 -19.24 -7.05 0.28
C ILE A 726 -19.73 -8.31 -0.45
N ALA A 727 -19.04 -9.43 -0.24
CA ALA A 727 -19.32 -10.69 -0.94
C ALA A 727 -20.75 -11.21 -0.66
N GLY A 728 -21.58 -11.27 -1.72
CA GLY A 728 -22.79 -12.11 -1.76
C GLY A 728 -24.15 -11.41 -1.90
N GLY A 729 -24.23 -10.07 -1.82
CA GLY A 729 -25.51 -9.34 -1.74
C GLY A 729 -25.97 -8.58 -3.00
N SER A 730 -25.08 -8.27 -3.95
CA SER A 730 -25.35 -7.31 -5.03
C SER A 730 -25.54 -7.98 -6.40
N ARG A 731 -26.71 -8.56 -6.67
CA ARG A 731 -26.99 -9.18 -7.98
C ARG A 731 -27.21 -8.10 -9.03
N GLY A 732 -26.22 -7.90 -9.91
CA GLY A 732 -26.33 -7.03 -11.09
C GLY A 732 -25.81 -5.60 -10.92
N TRP A 733 -25.27 -5.29 -9.73
CA TRP A 733 -24.50 -4.06 -9.46
C TRP A 733 -23.00 -4.38 -9.44
N THR A 734 -22.19 -3.46 -9.94
CA THR A 734 -20.73 -3.56 -10.02
C THR A 734 -20.07 -2.23 -9.64
N VAL A 735 -18.87 -2.27 -9.08
CA VAL A 735 -18.06 -1.05 -8.88
C VAL A 735 -17.56 -0.51 -10.23
N GLU A 736 -17.64 0.80 -10.42
CA GLU A 736 -17.07 1.52 -11.55
C GLU A 736 -16.09 2.58 -11.05
N GLY A 737 -14.91 2.66 -11.68
CA GLY A 737 -13.90 3.67 -11.35
C GLY A 737 -13.90 4.81 -12.37
N GLY A 738 -13.61 6.03 -11.92
CA GLY A 738 -13.57 7.20 -12.79
C GLY A 738 -13.30 8.50 -12.03
N SER A 739 -12.59 9.43 -12.66
CA SER A 739 -12.30 10.75 -12.09
C SER A 739 -13.53 11.63 -11.90
N ALA A 740 -14.65 11.27 -12.52
CA ALA A 740 -15.93 11.94 -12.33
C ALA A 740 -16.55 11.65 -10.96
N TYR A 741 -16.13 10.59 -10.26
CA TYR A 741 -16.73 10.08 -9.03
C TYR A 741 -15.96 10.56 -7.79
N GLU A 742 -16.65 10.84 -6.69
CA GLU A 742 -16.09 11.56 -5.53
C GLU A 742 -15.14 10.72 -4.66
N GLY A 743 -15.13 9.40 -4.85
CA GLY A 743 -14.15 8.48 -4.28
C GLY A 743 -13.19 7.86 -5.30
N GLY A 744 -13.29 8.30 -6.57
CA GLY A 744 -12.73 7.59 -7.73
C GLY A 744 -13.49 6.30 -8.06
N LEU A 745 -14.53 5.97 -7.29
CA LEU A 745 -15.37 4.78 -7.39
C LEU A 745 -16.84 5.17 -7.24
N ALA A 746 -17.72 4.39 -7.87
CA ALA A 746 -19.17 4.46 -7.77
C ALA A 746 -19.77 3.04 -7.94
N ALA A 747 -21.05 2.87 -7.66
CA ALA A 747 -21.79 1.65 -8.02
C ALA A 747 -22.56 1.83 -9.32
N SER A 748 -22.48 0.85 -10.19
CA SER A 748 -23.09 0.84 -11.52
C SER A 748 -24.00 -0.38 -11.69
N ALA A 749 -25.14 -0.20 -12.34
CA ALA A 749 -26.05 -1.28 -12.69
C ALA A 749 -26.52 -1.16 -14.14
N VAL A 750 -26.61 -2.31 -14.80
CA VAL A 750 -27.07 -2.41 -16.20
C VAL A 750 -28.39 -3.18 -16.33
N ASN A 751 -28.74 -4.02 -15.36
CA ASN A 751 -29.91 -4.88 -15.44
C ASN A 751 -31.05 -4.32 -14.60
N VAL A 752 -32.15 -3.92 -15.23
CA VAL A 752 -33.37 -3.54 -14.50
C VAL A 752 -33.81 -4.69 -13.59
N GLY A 753 -34.16 -4.37 -12.34
CA GLY A 753 -34.45 -5.31 -11.27
C GLY A 753 -33.23 -5.77 -10.48
N SER A 754 -32.01 -5.34 -10.81
CA SER A 754 -30.82 -5.60 -9.99
C SER A 754 -30.89 -4.81 -8.68
N THR A 755 -30.57 -5.47 -7.57
CA THR A 755 -30.56 -4.85 -6.23
C THR A 755 -29.17 -4.98 -5.61
N ALA A 756 -28.73 -3.92 -4.95
CA ALA A 756 -27.58 -3.89 -4.07
C ALA A 756 -28.04 -3.50 -2.66
N GLN A 757 -27.48 -4.12 -1.62
CA GLN A 757 -27.89 -3.90 -0.24
C GLN A 757 -26.66 -3.82 0.67
N GLN A 758 -26.71 -2.93 1.66
CA GLN A 758 -25.69 -2.77 2.69
C GLN A 758 -26.36 -2.68 4.09
N PRO A 759 -25.82 -3.36 5.10
CA PRO A 759 -26.27 -3.16 6.49
C PRO A 759 -25.92 -1.74 6.95
N ILE A 760 -26.83 -1.11 7.70
CA ILE A 760 -26.62 0.21 8.29
C ILE A 760 -26.91 0.16 9.79
N PRO A 761 -26.36 1.09 10.59
CA PRO A 761 -26.79 1.24 11.97
C PRO A 761 -28.29 1.47 12.05
N ALA A 762 -28.91 0.82 13.02
CA ALA A 762 -30.34 0.70 13.06
C ALA A 762 -31.02 2.07 13.22
N LEU A 763 -31.87 2.42 12.24
CA LEU A 763 -32.64 3.66 12.23
C LEU A 763 -33.98 3.43 12.92
N PRO A 764 -34.38 4.26 13.90
CA PRO A 764 -35.69 4.14 14.52
C PRO A 764 -36.82 4.44 13.51
N PRO A 765 -38.07 4.00 13.77
CA PRO A 765 -39.21 4.40 12.97
C PRO A 765 -39.32 5.93 12.87
N GLY A 766 -39.63 6.44 11.68
CA GLY A 766 -39.70 7.89 11.44
C GLY A 766 -39.59 8.23 9.95
N SER A 767 -39.80 9.49 9.61
CA SER A 767 -39.62 9.99 8.25
C SER A 767 -38.18 10.47 8.04
N TYR A 768 -37.57 9.99 6.96
CA TYR A 768 -36.21 10.33 6.57
C TYR A 768 -36.20 10.91 5.17
N CYS A 769 -35.24 11.78 4.93
CA CYS A 769 -34.86 12.18 3.59
C CYS A 769 -33.70 11.32 3.11
N VAL A 770 -33.88 10.64 1.98
CA VAL A 770 -32.79 9.92 1.32
C VAL A 770 -32.42 10.68 0.07
N ALA A 771 -31.13 10.88 -0.11
CA ALA A 771 -30.56 11.49 -1.30
C ALA A 771 -29.64 10.49 -1.98
N ALA A 772 -29.70 10.38 -3.30
CA ALA A 772 -28.74 9.65 -4.10
C ALA A 772 -27.98 10.61 -5.01
N ARG A 773 -26.65 10.56 -4.98
CA ARG A 773 -25.85 11.25 -5.98
C ARG A 773 -25.69 10.33 -7.17
N VAL A 774 -26.22 10.74 -8.30
CA VAL A 774 -26.29 9.94 -9.52
C VAL A 774 -25.51 10.62 -10.64
N TYR A 775 -24.91 9.84 -11.53
CA TYR A 775 -24.32 10.36 -12.76
C TYR A 775 -25.37 10.33 -13.88
N ASP A 776 -25.64 11.50 -14.45
CA ASP A 776 -26.37 11.64 -15.70
C ASP A 776 -25.39 11.65 -16.88
N ASP A 777 -25.66 10.90 -17.93
CA ASP A 777 -24.88 10.94 -19.17
C ASP A 777 -25.33 12.05 -20.13
N GLY A 778 -26.32 12.86 -19.72
CA GLY A 778 -26.94 13.90 -20.54
C GLY A 778 -28.03 13.35 -21.47
N SER A 779 -28.49 12.12 -21.25
CA SER A 779 -29.61 11.57 -22.00
C SER A 779 -30.94 12.18 -21.55
N THR A 780 -31.81 12.47 -22.52
CA THR A 780 -33.19 12.89 -22.24
C THR A 780 -34.08 11.73 -21.75
N LYS A 781 -33.53 10.52 -21.64
CA LYS A 781 -34.24 9.32 -21.19
C LYS A 781 -34.19 9.24 -19.67
N THR A 782 -35.33 8.94 -19.07
CA THR A 782 -35.43 8.80 -17.61
C THR A 782 -34.71 7.55 -17.12
N ASN A 783 -33.89 7.75 -16.11
CA ASN A 783 -33.36 6.71 -15.23
C ASN A 783 -34.15 6.74 -13.92
N ALA A 784 -34.30 5.60 -13.26
CA ALA A 784 -34.91 5.54 -11.94
C ALA A 784 -34.32 4.42 -11.09
N VAL A 785 -34.10 4.70 -9.82
CA VAL A 785 -33.78 3.71 -8.78
C VAL A 785 -34.84 3.73 -7.70
N ASP A 786 -35.07 2.59 -7.08
CA ASP A 786 -35.83 2.46 -5.84
C ASP A 786 -34.84 2.31 -4.69
N VAL A 787 -34.91 3.19 -3.70
CA VAL A 787 -34.04 3.16 -2.52
C VAL A 787 -34.86 2.73 -1.32
N SER A 788 -34.48 1.63 -0.69
CA SER A 788 -35.18 1.09 0.48
C SER A 788 -34.38 1.26 1.77
N LEU A 789 -35.10 1.57 2.87
CA LEU A 789 -34.63 1.52 4.26
C LEU A 789 -35.44 0.46 5.00
N GLY A 790 -34.87 -0.74 5.15
CA GLY A 790 -35.63 -1.91 5.59
C GLY A 790 -36.76 -2.22 4.60
N ASP A 791 -38.00 -2.25 5.10
CA ASP A 791 -39.20 -2.56 4.29
C ASP A 791 -39.81 -1.34 3.58
N ALA A 792 -39.44 -0.11 3.99
CA ALA A 792 -39.90 1.11 3.34
C ALA A 792 -38.99 1.47 2.16
N HIS A 793 -39.58 1.99 1.09
CA HIS A 793 -38.86 2.32 -0.14
C HIS A 793 -39.42 3.57 -0.80
N THR A 794 -38.59 4.18 -1.66
CA THR A 794 -38.94 5.39 -2.40
C THR A 794 -38.25 5.40 -3.76
N GLN A 795 -38.96 5.85 -4.80
CA GLN A 795 -38.48 5.82 -6.18
C GLN A 795 -37.92 7.18 -6.61
N MET A 796 -36.62 7.23 -6.89
CA MET A 796 -35.93 8.41 -7.36
C MET A 796 -35.69 8.34 -8.86
N ALA A 797 -36.22 9.30 -9.62
CA ALA A 797 -36.07 9.37 -11.07
C ALA A 797 -35.31 10.63 -11.51
N TRP A 798 -34.52 10.52 -12.58
CA TRP A 798 -33.81 11.64 -13.19
C TRP A 798 -33.66 11.52 -14.71
N SER A 799 -33.57 12.69 -15.34
CA SER A 799 -33.09 12.89 -16.70
C SER A 799 -32.57 14.33 -16.81
N GLY A 800 -31.64 14.59 -17.72
CA GLY A 800 -31.07 15.92 -17.85
C GLY A 800 -30.34 16.09 -19.18
N PRO A 801 -30.21 17.34 -19.66
CA PRO A 801 -29.57 17.60 -20.94
C PRO A 801 -28.03 17.67 -20.85
N ALA A 802 -27.46 17.67 -19.64
CA ALA A 802 -26.04 17.82 -19.40
C ALA A 802 -25.51 16.65 -18.60
N ALA A 803 -24.38 16.09 -19.05
CA ALA A 803 -23.70 15.03 -18.33
C ALA A 803 -23.07 15.57 -17.04
N GLY A 804 -23.15 14.81 -15.95
CA GLY A 804 -22.56 15.18 -14.67
C GLY A 804 -23.21 14.52 -13.46
N LEU A 805 -22.58 14.70 -12.30
CA LEU A 805 -23.13 14.28 -11.02
C LEU A 805 -24.21 15.24 -10.54
N ARG A 806 -25.28 14.71 -9.94
CA ARG A 806 -26.30 15.49 -9.25
C ARG A 806 -26.98 14.69 -8.15
N TRP A 807 -27.53 15.40 -7.17
CA TRP A 807 -28.34 14.81 -6.12
C TRP A 807 -29.81 14.69 -6.55
N VAL A 808 -30.38 13.50 -6.42
CA VAL A 808 -31.82 13.27 -6.40
C VAL A 808 -32.24 12.94 -4.98
N ARG A 809 -33.40 13.42 -4.53
CA ARG A 809 -33.84 13.28 -3.15
C ARG A 809 -35.32 12.87 -3.10
N ASP A 810 -35.66 12.03 -2.15
CA ASP A 810 -37.05 11.70 -1.85
C ASP A 810 -37.22 11.28 -0.38
N ALA A 811 -38.44 11.36 0.13
CA ALA A 811 -38.78 10.97 1.49
C ALA A 811 -39.06 9.47 1.57
N VAL A 812 -38.70 8.86 2.70
CA VAL A 812 -39.02 7.47 3.03
C VAL A 812 -39.39 7.36 4.50
N THR A 813 -40.40 6.56 4.82
CA THR A 813 -40.91 6.42 6.20
C THR A 813 -40.95 4.95 6.62
N PRO A 814 -39.85 4.39 7.15
CA PRO A 814 -39.84 3.07 7.77
C PRO A 814 -40.80 2.99 8.97
N GLY A 815 -41.74 2.03 8.92
CA GLY A 815 -42.67 1.74 10.03
C GLY A 815 -42.06 0.94 11.18
N HIS A 816 -40.87 0.36 10.96
CA HIS A 816 -40.11 -0.43 11.93
C HIS A 816 -38.64 0.00 11.90
N GLN A 817 -37.86 -0.52 12.84
CA GLN A 817 -36.43 -0.24 12.90
C GLN A 817 -35.73 -0.76 11.63
N ALA A 818 -35.10 0.12 10.86
CA ALA A 818 -34.43 -0.23 9.61
C ALA A 818 -32.93 -0.48 9.85
N GLY A 819 -32.46 -1.71 9.55
CA GLY A 819 -31.05 -2.11 9.72
C GLY A 819 -30.27 -2.27 8.41
N SER A 820 -30.89 -1.93 7.27
CA SER A 820 -30.23 -2.00 5.95
C SER A 820 -30.76 -0.94 5.00
N ILE A 821 -29.90 -0.53 4.07
CA ILE A 821 -30.26 0.25 2.89
C ILE A 821 -30.10 -0.61 1.64
N ALA A 822 -30.98 -0.45 0.65
CA ALA A 822 -30.81 -1.07 -0.66
C ALA A 822 -31.12 -0.11 -1.80
N ILE A 823 -30.47 -0.31 -2.95
CA ILE A 823 -30.78 0.37 -4.21
C ILE A 823 -31.17 -0.68 -5.25
N THR A 824 -32.33 -0.52 -5.86
CA THR A 824 -32.84 -1.36 -6.95
C THR A 824 -32.94 -0.54 -8.22
N LEU A 825 -32.35 -1.02 -9.33
CA LEU A 825 -32.49 -0.36 -10.62
C LEU A 825 -33.90 -0.58 -11.19
N VAL A 826 -34.72 0.46 -11.28
CA VAL A 826 -36.11 0.37 -11.77
C VAL A 826 -36.21 0.71 -13.25
N GLN A 827 -35.50 1.74 -13.69
CA GLN A 827 -35.51 2.19 -15.08
C GLN A 827 -34.11 2.63 -15.51
N ARG A 828 -33.71 2.24 -16.71
CA ARG A 828 -32.42 2.57 -17.29
C ARG A 828 -32.61 3.33 -18.61
N GLY A 829 -32.39 4.64 -18.57
CA GLY A 829 -32.39 5.54 -19.72
C GLY A 829 -31.04 5.63 -20.43
N GLN A 830 -29.94 5.39 -19.71
CA GLN A 830 -28.55 5.48 -20.19
C GLN A 830 -27.84 4.10 -20.24
N PRO A 831 -26.62 3.95 -20.80
CA PRO A 831 -25.95 2.64 -20.91
C PRO A 831 -25.83 1.85 -19.59
N GLY A 832 -25.64 2.55 -18.48
CA GLY A 832 -25.68 2.01 -17.12
C GLY A 832 -26.05 3.10 -16.11
N VAL A 833 -26.87 2.76 -15.12
CA VAL A 833 -27.17 3.67 -14.01
C VAL A 833 -26.02 3.65 -13.04
N VAL A 834 -25.50 4.82 -12.71
CA VAL A 834 -24.39 4.98 -11.77
C VAL A 834 -24.85 5.81 -10.58
N VAL A 835 -24.67 5.26 -9.39
CA VAL A 835 -24.89 5.91 -8.10
C VAL A 835 -23.53 6.04 -7.45
N ASP A 836 -23.16 7.25 -7.08
CA ASP A 836 -21.88 7.60 -6.47
C ASP A 836 -21.97 7.53 -4.94
N ALA A 837 -23.02 8.11 -4.36
CA ALA A 837 -23.24 8.07 -2.92
C ALA A 837 -24.73 8.14 -2.55
N LEU A 838 -25.05 7.78 -1.30
CA LEU A 838 -26.36 7.95 -0.68
C LEU A 838 -26.23 8.75 0.63
N GLU A 839 -27.11 9.71 0.87
CA GLU A 839 -27.23 10.39 2.17
C GLU A 839 -28.59 10.10 2.81
N ILE A 840 -28.62 9.97 4.14
CA ILE A 840 -29.85 9.85 4.92
C ILE A 840 -29.87 10.93 6.00
N TYR A 841 -30.95 11.71 6.06
CA TYR A 841 -31.22 12.69 7.12
C TYR A 841 -32.58 12.46 7.74
N PRO A 842 -32.82 12.87 9.00
CA PRO A 842 -34.18 12.98 9.51
C PRO A 842 -34.96 14.03 8.70
N LEU A 843 -36.22 13.75 8.34
CA LEU A 843 -37.07 14.70 7.65
C LEU A 843 -37.53 15.79 8.63
N VAL A 844 -37.10 17.02 8.42
CA VAL A 844 -37.50 18.20 9.21
C VAL A 844 -38.41 19.06 8.33
N GLU A 845 -39.57 19.47 8.86
CA GLU A 845 -40.56 20.33 8.15
C GLU A 845 -41.26 19.71 6.92
N GLY A 846 -41.13 18.40 6.70
CA GLY A 846 -41.99 17.65 5.77
C GLY A 846 -41.60 17.72 4.29
N GLU A 847 -40.53 18.42 3.91
CA GLU A 847 -40.07 18.50 2.52
C GLU A 847 -38.63 17.99 2.34
N CYS A 848 -38.46 16.94 1.54
CA CYS A 848 -37.19 16.58 0.94
C CYS A 848 -36.91 17.50 -0.25
N LYS A 849 -36.46 18.73 0.00
CA LYS A 849 -36.13 19.63 -1.11
C LYS A 849 -34.90 19.12 -1.85
N SER A 850 -35.06 18.79 -3.13
CA SER A 850 -33.91 18.71 -4.03
C SER A 850 -33.35 20.12 -4.18
N ASP A 851 -32.03 20.28 -4.00
CA ASP A 851 -31.34 21.55 -4.22
C ASP A 851 -31.27 21.80 -5.73
N ALA A 852 -32.41 22.07 -6.37
CA ALA A 852 -32.49 22.35 -7.80
C ALA A 852 -31.92 23.73 -8.17
N GLY A 853 -31.29 24.46 -7.24
CA GLY A 853 -30.91 25.87 -7.43
C GLY A 853 -29.53 26.32 -6.97
N ALA A 854 -28.71 25.50 -6.29
CA ALA A 854 -27.48 26.00 -5.65
C ALA A 854 -26.19 25.87 -6.46
N PHE A 855 -26.17 25.10 -7.55
CA PHE A 855 -24.99 24.96 -8.42
C PHE A 855 -25.32 25.30 -9.86
N THR A 856 -25.64 26.57 -10.12
CA THR A 856 -25.49 27.11 -11.48
C THR A 856 -24.09 27.68 -11.57
N ASN A 857 -23.24 27.10 -12.43
CA ASN A 857 -21.93 27.65 -12.76
C ASN A 857 -22.10 29.12 -13.16
N THR A 858 -21.59 30.03 -12.32
CA THR A 858 -21.31 31.41 -12.70
C THR A 858 -19.81 31.60 -12.76
#